data_AF-A0AA39VPL3-F1
#
_entry.id   AF-A0AA39VPL3-F1
#
_cell.length_a   1.000
_cell.length_b   1.000
_cell.length_c   1.000
_cell.angle_alpha   90.00
_cell.angle_beta   90.00
_cell.angle_gamma   90.00
#
_symmetry.space_group_name_H-M   'P 1'
#
loop_
_entity.id
_entity.type
_entity.pdbx_description
1 polymer ?
#
loop_
_entity_poly.entity_id
_entity_poly.type
_entity_poly.pdbx_seq_one_letter_code
_entity_poly.pdbx_strand_id
1 'polypeptide(L)'
;MEQTNVPHVMFLPFPAQGHIKPMMKLAELLNQAGSQVTFVNTDRSHDLLMSHTDLTSFDDRSPNFLFRSIPDGLRPDRARSLSNFKELLDTLQAVAKPAFRQLLISTSMRPTCIIADGIMSFAAIDVAEELEIPVVAFRTHNACCIWTYFHLSKLVEAGEVPFPDENLDKYITCIPGYENVLRSRDLPNICRVENPGYSFLDFFIREASTMTRASALILNTFHELEAPVISRLNSIFTKIYTIGPLHALYKSRTKDLIISQSDSSNSVGLWKEDRSCMTWLDSQPLRSVIYVSFGSLVNLTRLQTLEFLHGLVNSGKPFLWVVRPDLIVGEFGIDPMELEMLTKERGFIVSWAPQEEGYIKPMMKLAELLNQAGSKVTFVNTDHNHDRLISHNNLTSFHDRSPNFLFRSIPNGLRPNKARSLSNFIESMDALQAVVKLAFRELLISTTDDIMLFAAIDVAEELGIPVITFRTYNASCTWTYFHLSKLVEAGEVPFPDENLDKYITCIPGYENVLRSRDLPNICRVENPGYSFLDFFIREASTMTRASALILNTFHELEAPVISRLNSIFTKIYTIGPLHALYKSCTKDLMISQLDSSNGVGLWKEDKSCMTWLDSQPLRSVIYVSFGSLVNLTRLQTLEFLHGLVNSGKPFLWVVRPDLTVGEFGIDPMELKMVTKERGFIVSWAPQEEVLAHPAVGGFLTHSGWNSTPESINAGVPMICWPQIADQPVNSRCVSEVWKIGFDMKDTCDRSTVEKLVTDLIENEREDIMKSTDKFARLAGDSVKQGGSSYSNLDKLIEDLRSLSP
;
A
#
# COMPACT_ATOMS: atom_id res chain seq x y z
N MET A 1 40.28 32.38 -23.74
CA MET A 1 39.29 31.28 -23.70
C MET A 1 38.00 31.91 -23.23
N GLU A 2 37.07 32.16 -24.15
CA GLU A 2 35.73 32.64 -23.78
C GLU A 2 35.07 31.54 -22.93
N GLN A 3 34.62 31.89 -21.72
CA GLN A 3 33.73 31.03 -20.95
C GLN A 3 32.46 30.87 -21.78
N THR A 4 32.27 29.71 -22.40
CA THR A 4 31.00 29.33 -23.01
C THR A 4 29.93 29.41 -21.93
N ASN A 5 29.07 30.42 -21.99
CA ASN A 5 28.05 30.69 -20.99
C ASN A 5 26.99 29.58 -21.09
N VAL A 6 27.11 28.54 -20.25
CA VAL A 6 26.21 27.39 -20.26
C VAL A 6 24.80 27.89 -19.86
N PRO A 7 23.77 27.74 -20.72
CA PRO A 7 22.44 28.25 -20.41
C PRO A 7 21.85 27.49 -19.22
N HIS A 8 21.32 28.23 -18.25
CA HIS A 8 20.62 27.67 -17.09
C HIS A 8 19.12 27.83 -17.27
N VAL A 9 18.38 26.72 -17.33
CA VAL A 9 16.95 26.70 -17.59
C VAL A 9 16.21 26.22 -16.33
N MET A 10 15.31 27.05 -15.81
CA MET A 10 14.48 26.69 -14.67
C MET A 10 13.09 26.26 -15.13
N PHE A 11 12.63 25.09 -14.71
CA PHE A 11 11.30 24.56 -15.03
C PHE A 11 10.35 24.75 -13.85
N LEU A 12 9.14 25.25 -14.13
CA LEU A 12 8.05 25.37 -13.17
C LEU A 12 6.78 24.68 -13.70
N PRO A 13 6.65 23.35 -13.57
CA PRO A 13 5.46 22.61 -13.93
C PRO A 13 4.27 22.88 -12.99
N PHE A 14 3.06 22.72 -13.51
CA PHE A 14 1.87 22.54 -12.67
C PHE A 14 1.96 21.16 -11.97
N PRO A 15 1.60 21.02 -10.67
CA PRO A 15 1.79 19.78 -9.90
C PRO A 15 0.77 18.68 -10.23
N ALA A 16 0.71 18.29 -11.51
CA ALA A 16 -0.02 17.14 -11.99
C ALA A 16 0.88 16.31 -12.91
N GLN A 17 0.76 14.99 -12.87
CA GLN A 17 1.64 14.08 -13.62
C GLN A 17 1.61 14.33 -15.14
N GLY A 18 0.44 14.67 -15.69
CA GLY A 18 0.28 15.03 -17.09
C GLY A 18 1.07 16.28 -17.51
N HIS A 19 1.49 17.10 -16.55
CA HIS A 19 2.29 18.31 -16.76
C HIS A 19 3.76 18.06 -16.45
N ILE A 20 4.06 17.44 -15.32
CA ILE A 20 5.43 17.12 -14.90
C ILE A 20 6.12 16.19 -15.90
N LYS A 21 5.47 15.11 -16.36
CA LYS A 21 6.11 14.11 -17.24
C LYS A 21 6.62 14.69 -18.57
N PRO A 22 5.83 15.43 -19.38
CA PRO A 22 6.34 16.02 -20.60
C PRO A 22 7.39 17.11 -20.34
N MET A 23 7.21 17.96 -19.32
CA MET A 23 8.20 18.98 -18.96
C MET A 23 9.53 18.36 -18.50
N MET A 24 9.49 17.24 -17.76
CA MET A 24 10.68 16.48 -17.36
C MET A 24 11.45 15.97 -18.58
N LYS A 25 10.76 15.40 -19.57
CA LYS A 25 11.40 14.94 -20.81
C LYS A 25 12.05 16.07 -21.59
N LEU A 26 11.41 17.24 -21.62
CA LEU A 26 12.01 18.43 -22.23
C LEU A 26 13.24 18.88 -21.43
N ALA A 27 13.16 18.89 -20.10
CA ALA A 27 14.26 19.26 -19.21
C ALA A 27 15.48 18.35 -19.42
N GLU A 28 15.26 17.03 -19.47
CA GLU A 28 16.32 16.06 -19.75
C GLU A 28 16.93 16.24 -21.16
N LEU A 29 16.11 16.51 -22.17
CA LEU A 29 16.61 16.83 -23.53
C LEU A 29 17.50 18.08 -23.55
N LEU A 30 17.13 19.13 -22.79
CA LEU A 30 17.94 20.35 -22.69
C LEU A 30 19.23 20.11 -21.90
N ASN A 31 19.17 19.29 -20.84
CA ASN A 31 20.35 18.88 -20.09
C ASN A 31 21.33 18.08 -20.95
N GLN A 32 20.83 17.12 -21.74
CA GLN A 32 21.62 16.37 -22.72
C GLN A 32 22.21 17.25 -23.81
N ALA A 33 21.53 18.34 -24.19
CA ALA A 33 22.05 19.35 -25.10
C ALA A 33 23.08 20.30 -24.45
N GLY A 34 23.44 20.08 -23.18
CA GLY A 34 24.47 20.81 -22.46
C GLY A 34 23.96 21.98 -21.62
N SER A 35 22.65 22.18 -21.48
CA SER A 35 22.09 23.20 -20.57
C SER A 35 22.20 22.75 -19.11
N GLN A 36 22.39 23.68 -18.19
CA GLN A 36 22.11 23.42 -16.78
C GLN A 36 20.60 23.51 -16.55
N VAL A 37 20.06 22.62 -15.71
CA VAL A 37 18.63 22.53 -15.47
C VAL A 37 18.32 22.63 -14.00
N THR A 38 17.31 23.40 -13.65
CA THR A 38 16.67 23.33 -12.33
C THR A 38 15.20 23.03 -12.49
N PHE A 39 14.75 21.90 -11.95
CA PHE A 39 13.38 21.45 -12.03
C PHE A 39 12.68 21.70 -10.68
N VAL A 40 11.73 22.63 -10.66
CA VAL A 40 11.03 23.07 -9.45
C VAL A 40 9.73 22.28 -9.31
N ASN A 41 9.69 21.38 -8.34
CA ASN A 41 8.49 20.65 -7.96
C ASN A 41 7.70 21.39 -6.87
N THR A 42 6.48 20.94 -6.58
CA THR A 42 5.90 21.21 -5.26
C THR A 42 6.53 20.28 -4.22
N ASP A 43 6.55 20.64 -2.93
CA ASP A 43 7.13 19.80 -1.87
C ASP A 43 6.61 18.36 -1.92
N ARG A 44 5.29 18.19 -2.05
CA ARG A 44 4.66 16.86 -2.19
C ARG A 44 5.13 16.10 -3.44
N SER A 45 5.23 16.78 -4.59
CA SER A 45 5.68 16.17 -5.84
C SER A 45 7.16 15.82 -5.78
N HIS A 46 7.94 16.64 -5.08
CA HIS A 46 9.36 16.42 -4.82
C HIS A 46 9.54 15.17 -3.97
N ASP A 47 8.84 15.05 -2.83
CA ASP A 47 8.91 13.87 -1.96
C ASP A 47 8.52 12.58 -2.70
N LEU A 48 7.48 12.62 -3.53
CA LEU A 48 7.07 11.48 -4.38
C LEU A 48 8.13 11.12 -5.41
N LEU A 49 8.73 12.12 -6.05
CA LEU A 49 9.78 11.88 -7.05
C LEU A 49 11.03 11.28 -6.39
N MET A 50 11.40 11.81 -5.22
CA MET A 50 12.56 11.34 -4.44
C MET A 50 12.35 9.92 -3.88
N SER A 51 11.11 9.50 -3.61
CA SER A 51 10.83 8.15 -3.10
C SER A 51 10.76 7.07 -4.18
N HIS A 52 10.58 7.44 -5.45
CA HIS A 52 10.39 6.49 -6.56
C HIS A 52 11.51 6.52 -7.62
N THR A 53 12.49 7.42 -7.49
CA THR A 53 13.62 7.56 -8.42
C THR A 53 14.91 7.19 -7.72
N ASP A 54 15.77 6.39 -8.36
CA ASP A 54 17.15 6.20 -7.90
C ASP A 54 17.97 7.46 -8.22
N LEU A 55 18.09 8.33 -7.22
CA LEU A 55 18.76 9.62 -7.36
C LEU A 55 20.27 9.48 -7.50
N THR A 56 20.87 8.43 -6.93
CA THR A 56 22.32 8.23 -7.01
C THR A 56 22.74 7.99 -8.46
N SER A 57 22.03 7.12 -9.17
CA SER A 57 22.27 6.92 -10.60
C SER A 57 21.79 8.10 -11.47
N PHE A 58 20.81 8.89 -11.03
CA PHE A 58 20.39 10.09 -11.76
C PHE A 58 21.45 11.21 -11.68
N ASP A 59 21.95 11.51 -10.48
CA ASP A 59 22.94 12.56 -10.23
C ASP A 59 24.27 12.24 -10.92
N ASP A 60 24.71 10.97 -10.91
CA ASP A 60 25.90 10.51 -11.64
C ASP A 60 25.78 10.72 -13.16
N ARG A 61 24.57 10.59 -13.71
CA ARG A 61 24.30 10.76 -15.16
C ARG A 61 24.05 12.20 -15.56
N SER A 62 23.51 13.01 -14.65
CA SER A 62 23.04 14.37 -14.92
C SER A 62 23.52 15.35 -13.85
N PRO A 63 24.84 15.55 -13.68
CA PRO A 63 25.40 16.40 -12.63
C PRO A 63 25.01 17.89 -12.74
N ASN A 64 24.49 18.29 -13.91
CA ASN A 64 24.00 19.65 -14.20
C ASN A 64 22.47 19.79 -14.04
N PHE A 65 21.79 18.79 -13.46
CA PHE A 65 20.35 18.77 -13.26
C PHE A 65 20.02 18.82 -11.76
N LEU A 66 19.32 19.87 -11.34
CA LEU A 66 19.00 20.13 -9.93
C LEU A 66 17.50 20.07 -9.69
N PHE A 67 17.09 19.35 -8.65
CA PHE A 67 15.71 19.41 -8.15
C PHE A 67 15.57 20.44 -7.04
N ARG A 68 14.49 21.24 -7.11
CA ARG A 68 14.06 22.16 -6.04
C ARG A 68 12.59 21.95 -5.74
N SER A 69 12.13 22.49 -4.63
CA SER A 69 10.72 22.44 -4.25
C SER A 69 10.20 23.80 -3.77
N ILE A 70 8.90 24.00 -3.93
CA ILE A 70 8.12 25.09 -3.34
C ILE A 70 6.84 24.52 -2.70
N PRO A 71 6.26 25.17 -1.68
CA PRO A 71 4.98 24.74 -1.13
C PRO A 71 3.85 24.88 -2.15
N ASP A 72 2.89 23.96 -2.12
CA ASP A 72 1.60 24.09 -2.82
C ASP A 72 0.48 24.62 -1.91
N GLY A 73 0.77 24.81 -0.62
CA GLY A 73 -0.14 25.39 0.36
C GLY A 73 -1.17 24.41 0.92
N LEU A 74 -1.19 23.17 0.44
CA LEU A 74 -2.04 22.11 0.97
C LEU A 74 -1.27 21.24 1.96
N ARG A 75 -1.94 20.83 3.04
CA ARG A 75 -1.37 19.89 4.04
C ARG A 75 -0.96 18.56 3.37
N PRO A 76 0.09 17.85 3.85
CA PRO A 76 0.59 16.63 3.21
C PRO A 76 -0.44 15.50 3.05
N ASP A 77 -1.42 15.45 3.96
CA ASP A 77 -2.53 14.50 4.03
C ASP A 77 -3.70 14.82 3.07
N ARG A 78 -3.77 16.04 2.53
CA ARG A 78 -4.84 16.46 1.62
C ARG A 78 -4.65 15.84 0.22
N ALA A 79 -5.63 15.12 -0.31
CA ALA A 79 -5.53 14.54 -1.64
C ALA A 79 -5.51 15.63 -2.74
N ARG A 80 -4.57 15.53 -3.69
CA ARG A 80 -4.55 16.37 -4.91
C ARG A 80 -5.37 15.66 -6.01
N SER A 81 -6.67 15.88 -6.01
CA SER A 81 -7.67 15.24 -6.90
C SER A 81 -8.47 16.28 -7.70
N LEU A 82 -9.27 15.85 -8.70
CA LEU A 82 -10.21 16.76 -9.38
C LEU A 82 -11.21 17.39 -8.41
N SER A 83 -11.69 16.64 -7.42
CA SER A 83 -12.63 17.15 -6.40
C SER A 83 -12.04 18.28 -5.55
N ASN A 84 -10.73 18.26 -5.29
CA ASN A 84 -10.02 19.29 -4.54
C ASN A 84 -9.25 20.26 -5.44
N PHE A 85 -9.46 20.22 -6.76
CA PHE A 85 -8.67 20.98 -7.72
C PHE A 85 -8.80 22.50 -7.51
N LYS A 86 -9.98 22.96 -7.07
CA LYS A 86 -10.20 24.36 -6.71
C LYS A 86 -9.37 24.79 -5.51
N GLU A 87 -9.39 24.01 -4.45
CA GLU A 87 -8.60 24.29 -3.24
C GLU A 87 -7.10 24.30 -3.55
N LEU A 88 -6.63 23.36 -4.38
CA LEU A 88 -5.25 23.33 -4.87
C LEU A 88 -4.89 24.61 -5.64
N LEU A 89 -5.74 25.09 -6.54
CA LEU A 89 -5.49 26.33 -7.27
C LEU A 89 -5.53 27.56 -6.37
N ASP A 90 -6.47 27.62 -5.43
CA ASP A 90 -6.59 28.76 -4.50
C ASP A 90 -5.34 28.83 -3.58
N THR A 91 -4.89 27.70 -3.07
CA THR A 91 -3.68 27.61 -2.22
C THR A 91 -2.40 27.87 -3.00
N LEU A 92 -2.25 27.31 -4.20
CA LEU A 92 -1.13 27.62 -5.09
C LEU A 92 -1.06 29.11 -5.41
N GLN A 93 -2.19 29.76 -5.71
CA GLN A 93 -2.23 31.21 -5.93
C GLN A 93 -1.77 32.00 -4.69
N ALA A 94 -2.09 31.52 -3.50
CA ALA A 94 -1.70 32.17 -2.25
C ALA A 94 -0.20 32.03 -1.94
N VAL A 95 0.41 30.87 -2.22
CA VAL A 95 1.78 30.56 -1.73
C VAL A 95 2.86 30.47 -2.81
N ALA A 96 2.52 30.10 -4.05
CA ALA A 96 3.53 29.75 -5.05
C ALA A 96 4.32 30.97 -5.52
N LYS A 97 3.67 32.12 -5.76
CA LYS A 97 4.35 33.35 -6.19
C LYS A 97 5.43 33.84 -5.21
N PRO A 98 5.16 34.04 -3.90
CA PRO A 98 6.19 34.46 -2.97
C PRO A 98 7.28 33.41 -2.76
N ALA A 99 6.93 32.12 -2.73
CA ALA A 99 7.91 31.04 -2.59
C ALA A 99 8.84 30.94 -3.81
N PHE A 100 8.29 31.02 -5.02
CA PHE A 100 9.06 30.98 -6.27
C PHE A 100 9.97 32.20 -6.40
N ARG A 101 9.51 33.39 -6.00
CA ARG A 101 10.36 34.59 -5.88
C ARG A 101 11.53 34.38 -4.93
N GLN A 102 11.28 33.83 -3.75
CA GLN A 102 12.34 33.54 -2.79
C GLN A 102 13.35 32.52 -3.33
N LEU A 103 12.89 31.52 -4.09
CA LEU A 103 13.76 30.54 -4.75
C LEU A 103 14.64 31.20 -5.82
N LEU A 104 14.08 32.08 -6.65
CA LEU A 104 14.82 32.82 -7.67
C LEU A 104 15.82 33.85 -7.09
N ILE A 105 15.57 34.38 -5.90
CA ILE A 105 16.51 35.28 -5.22
C ILE A 105 17.62 34.48 -4.51
N SER A 106 17.30 33.32 -3.95
CA SER A 106 18.26 32.50 -3.17
C SER A 106 19.15 31.61 -4.03
N THR A 107 18.84 31.40 -5.31
CA THR A 107 19.70 30.64 -6.22
C THR A 107 21.02 31.39 -6.49
N SER A 108 22.14 30.66 -6.41
CA SER A 108 23.48 31.20 -6.67
C SER A 108 23.70 31.54 -8.15
N MET A 109 22.94 30.91 -9.05
CA MET A 109 22.98 31.16 -10.49
C MET A 109 21.62 31.68 -10.96
N ARG A 110 21.64 32.85 -11.61
CA ARG A 110 20.47 33.46 -12.24
C ARG A 110 20.09 32.65 -13.50
N PRO A 111 18.87 32.09 -13.59
CA PRO A 111 18.44 31.38 -14.77
C PRO A 111 18.50 32.26 -16.02
N THR A 112 18.96 31.68 -17.13
CA THR A 112 18.90 32.30 -18.45
C THR A 112 17.46 32.47 -18.91
N CYS A 113 16.59 31.50 -18.61
CA CYS A 113 15.15 31.59 -18.81
C CYS A 113 14.39 30.67 -17.86
N ILE A 114 13.09 30.90 -17.75
CA ILE A 114 12.14 30.04 -17.04
C ILE A 114 11.22 29.39 -18.07
N ILE A 115 11.08 28.07 -18.04
CA ILE A 115 10.04 27.33 -18.76
C ILE A 115 8.93 27.00 -17.77
N ALA A 116 7.85 27.77 -17.81
CA ALA A 116 6.73 27.64 -16.88
C ALA A 116 5.53 26.98 -17.57
N ASP A 117 4.84 26.11 -16.84
CA ASP A 117 3.53 25.64 -17.27
C ASP A 117 2.57 26.82 -17.37
N GLY A 118 1.75 26.86 -18.43
CA GLY A 118 0.84 27.99 -18.62
C GLY A 118 -0.24 28.14 -17.54
N ILE A 119 -0.52 27.12 -16.71
CA ILE A 119 -1.37 27.26 -15.50
C ILE A 119 -0.62 27.95 -14.36
N MET A 120 0.71 27.89 -14.34
CA MET A 120 1.58 28.52 -13.34
C MET A 120 2.03 29.93 -13.77
N SER A 121 1.39 30.54 -14.77
CA SER A 121 1.81 31.83 -15.32
C SER A 121 1.70 32.95 -14.29
N PHE A 122 0.68 32.94 -13.42
CA PHE A 122 0.54 33.90 -12.31
C PHE A 122 1.75 33.94 -11.36
N ALA A 123 2.40 32.79 -11.15
CA ALA A 123 3.56 32.70 -10.26
C ALA A 123 4.85 33.04 -11.01
N ALA A 124 4.96 32.63 -12.28
CA ALA A 124 6.19 32.78 -13.06
C ALA A 124 6.35 34.17 -13.66
N ILE A 125 5.35 34.69 -14.39
CA ILE A 125 5.54 35.85 -15.29
C ILE A 125 5.82 37.13 -14.50
N ASP A 126 5.01 37.46 -13.50
CA ASP A 126 5.20 38.69 -12.72
C ASP A 126 6.57 38.70 -12.02
N VAL A 127 6.95 37.57 -11.40
CA VAL A 127 8.22 37.44 -10.68
C VAL A 127 9.41 37.50 -11.63
N ALA A 128 9.27 36.91 -12.81
CA ALA A 128 10.32 36.91 -13.82
C ALA A 128 10.49 38.29 -14.47
N GLU A 129 9.41 39.04 -14.71
CA GLU A 129 9.48 40.42 -15.17
C GLU A 129 10.17 41.34 -14.15
N GLU A 130 9.83 41.21 -12.85
CA GLU A 130 10.51 41.92 -11.76
C GLU A 130 12.03 41.67 -11.74
N LEU A 131 12.44 40.45 -12.09
CA LEU A 131 13.83 40.01 -12.08
C LEU A 131 14.49 40.09 -13.46
N GLU A 132 13.80 40.61 -14.49
CA GLU A 132 14.25 40.67 -15.88
C GLU A 132 14.73 39.29 -16.43
N ILE A 133 13.98 38.23 -16.15
CA ILE A 133 14.23 36.86 -16.65
C ILE A 133 13.17 36.53 -17.70
N PRO A 134 13.54 36.11 -18.93
CA PRO A 134 12.55 35.74 -19.93
C PRO A 134 11.81 34.45 -19.54
N VAL A 135 10.49 34.46 -19.67
CA VAL A 135 9.63 33.28 -19.49
C VAL A 135 9.23 32.70 -20.83
N VAL A 136 9.32 31.39 -20.97
CA VAL A 136 8.77 30.60 -22.07
C VAL A 136 7.61 29.79 -21.52
N ALA A 137 6.41 29.99 -22.06
CA ALA A 137 5.23 29.24 -21.64
C ALA A 137 5.28 27.83 -22.24
N PHE A 138 5.02 26.81 -21.44
CA PHE A 138 4.87 25.42 -21.87
C PHE A 138 3.43 24.97 -21.70
N ARG A 139 2.86 24.32 -22.73
CA ARG A 139 1.51 23.75 -22.65
C ARG A 139 1.49 22.29 -23.05
N THR A 140 0.81 21.52 -22.20
CA THR A 140 0.67 20.07 -22.30
C THR A 140 -0.44 19.66 -23.25
N HIS A 141 -1.42 20.53 -23.48
CA HIS A 141 -2.51 20.32 -24.43
C HIS A 141 -2.24 21.00 -25.77
N ASN A 142 -3.06 20.64 -26.76
CA ASN A 142 -2.88 21.00 -28.17
C ASN A 142 -3.13 22.50 -28.47
N ALA A 143 -2.76 22.92 -29.69
CA ALA A 143 -2.87 24.31 -30.16
C ALA A 143 -4.32 24.78 -30.23
N CYS A 144 -5.25 23.92 -30.63
CA CYS A 144 -6.69 24.21 -30.65
C CYS A 144 -7.20 24.65 -29.27
N CYS A 145 -6.90 23.88 -28.23
CA CYS A 145 -7.28 24.21 -26.86
C CYS A 145 -6.70 25.56 -26.42
N ILE A 146 -5.44 25.88 -26.76
CA ILE A 146 -4.84 27.19 -26.44
C ILE A 146 -5.58 28.33 -27.13
N TRP A 147 -5.89 28.15 -28.41
CA TRP A 147 -6.66 29.13 -29.16
C TRP A 147 -8.02 29.38 -28.51
N THR A 148 -8.71 28.32 -28.05
CA THR A 148 -9.95 28.43 -27.28
C THR A 148 -9.76 29.18 -25.96
N TYR A 149 -8.72 28.88 -25.17
CA TYR A 149 -8.44 29.59 -23.91
C TYR A 149 -8.24 31.09 -24.12
N PHE A 150 -7.57 31.50 -25.20
CA PHE A 150 -7.41 32.92 -25.54
C PHE A 150 -8.70 33.63 -25.97
N HIS A 151 -9.76 32.87 -26.28
CA HIS A 151 -11.05 33.41 -26.68
C HIS A 151 -12.13 33.31 -25.59
N LEU A 152 -11.78 32.81 -24.39
CA LEU A 152 -12.74 32.70 -23.29
C LEU A 152 -13.40 34.04 -22.92
N SER A 153 -12.66 35.14 -22.89
CA SER A 153 -13.25 36.46 -22.59
C SER A 153 -14.28 36.87 -23.63
N LYS A 154 -14.00 36.66 -24.92
CA LYS A 154 -14.93 36.96 -26.02
C LYS A 154 -16.16 36.06 -25.99
N LEU A 155 -16.00 34.80 -25.60
CA LEU A 155 -17.12 33.87 -25.40
C LEU A 155 -18.05 34.33 -24.28
N VAL A 156 -17.49 34.91 -23.22
CA VAL A 156 -18.25 35.54 -22.14
C VAL A 156 -18.98 36.80 -22.63
N GLU A 157 -18.28 37.67 -23.35
CA GLU A 157 -18.87 38.90 -23.93
C GLU A 157 -20.02 38.58 -24.90
N ALA A 158 -19.90 37.52 -25.68
CA ALA A 158 -20.92 37.05 -26.62
C ALA A 158 -22.07 36.28 -25.95
N GLY A 159 -22.00 36.00 -24.65
CA GLY A 159 -22.98 35.21 -23.92
C GLY A 159 -23.02 33.73 -24.35
N GLU A 160 -21.95 33.21 -24.94
CA GLU A 160 -21.80 31.78 -25.25
C GLU A 160 -21.24 30.98 -24.07
N VAL A 161 -20.58 31.64 -23.11
CA VAL A 161 -20.07 31.09 -21.85
C VAL A 161 -20.41 32.04 -20.69
N PRO A 162 -20.75 31.55 -19.48
CA PRO A 162 -21.01 30.17 -19.16
C PRO A 162 -22.32 29.67 -19.77
N PHE A 163 -22.40 28.39 -20.08
CA PHE A 163 -23.60 27.74 -20.61
C PHE A 163 -24.22 26.76 -19.59
N PRO A 164 -25.54 26.59 -19.56
CA PRO A 164 -26.19 25.60 -18.70
C PRO A 164 -25.87 24.18 -19.17
N ASP A 165 -26.17 23.17 -18.35
CA ASP A 165 -26.03 21.75 -18.73
C ASP A 165 -27.11 21.28 -19.75
N GLU A 166 -27.94 22.21 -20.22
CA GLU A 166 -28.94 22.02 -21.27
C GLU A 166 -28.39 22.35 -22.66
N ASN A 167 -28.87 21.63 -23.69
CA ASN A 167 -28.58 21.92 -25.10
C ASN A 167 -27.07 22.02 -25.45
N LEU A 168 -26.28 21.08 -24.93
CA LEU A 168 -24.82 21.07 -25.10
C LEU A 168 -24.33 20.84 -26.54
N ASP A 169 -25.22 20.52 -27.49
CA ASP A 169 -24.90 20.38 -28.92
C ASP A 169 -24.93 21.71 -29.68
N LYS A 170 -25.26 22.83 -29.01
CA LYS A 170 -25.17 24.16 -29.61
C LYS A 170 -23.73 24.46 -30.05
N TYR A 171 -23.57 24.90 -31.29
CA TYR A 171 -22.28 25.34 -31.81
C TYR A 171 -21.81 26.65 -31.18
N ILE A 172 -20.50 26.72 -30.97
CA ILE A 172 -19.74 27.92 -30.59
C ILE A 172 -19.43 28.68 -31.87
N THR A 173 -19.79 29.97 -31.90
CA THR A 173 -19.64 30.82 -33.09
C THR A 173 -18.55 31.88 -32.93
N CYS A 174 -18.07 32.09 -31.70
CA CYS A 174 -17.18 33.21 -31.38
C CYS A 174 -15.67 32.85 -31.32
N ILE A 175 -15.28 31.63 -31.71
CA ILE A 175 -13.86 31.23 -31.82
C ILE A 175 -13.44 31.27 -33.30
N PRO A 176 -12.52 32.18 -33.70
CA PRO A 176 -12.15 32.33 -35.09
C PRO A 176 -11.60 31.05 -35.72
N GLY A 177 -12.21 30.67 -36.84
CA GLY A 177 -11.95 29.46 -37.61
C GLY A 177 -12.30 28.15 -36.90
N TYR A 178 -13.20 28.21 -35.92
CA TYR A 178 -13.89 27.10 -35.26
C TYR A 178 -15.40 27.35 -35.16
N GLU A 179 -15.91 28.36 -35.86
CA GLU A 179 -17.32 28.70 -35.94
C GLU A 179 -18.03 27.48 -36.56
N ASN A 180 -18.86 26.79 -35.77
CA ASN A 180 -19.52 25.53 -36.15
C ASN A 180 -18.66 24.26 -36.12
N VAL A 181 -17.49 24.30 -35.49
CA VAL A 181 -16.69 23.09 -35.24
C VAL A 181 -16.85 22.64 -33.79
N LEU A 182 -16.70 23.57 -32.85
CA LEU A 182 -16.83 23.28 -31.42
C LEU A 182 -18.27 23.49 -30.99
N ARG A 183 -18.81 22.57 -30.19
CA ARG A 183 -20.08 22.72 -29.48
C ARG A 183 -19.82 23.07 -28.02
N SER A 184 -20.87 23.50 -27.30
CA SER A 184 -20.78 23.74 -25.86
C SER A 184 -20.20 22.53 -25.10
N ARG A 185 -20.57 21.28 -25.44
CA ARG A 185 -19.95 20.08 -24.82
C ARG A 185 -18.46 19.89 -25.09
N ASP A 186 -17.95 20.48 -26.16
CA ASP A 186 -16.54 20.34 -26.55
C ASP A 186 -15.65 21.38 -25.82
N LEU A 187 -16.26 22.37 -25.14
CA LEU A 187 -15.55 23.33 -24.28
C LEU A 187 -15.27 22.74 -22.88
N PRO A 188 -14.19 23.19 -22.20
CA PRO A 188 -13.84 22.68 -20.87
C PRO A 188 -14.95 22.95 -19.84
N ASN A 189 -15.14 22.04 -18.87
CA ASN A 189 -16.20 22.12 -17.85
C ASN A 189 -16.21 23.42 -17.02
N ILE A 190 -15.11 24.18 -17.01
CA ILE A 190 -15.02 25.52 -16.41
C ILE A 190 -15.99 26.53 -17.06
N CYS A 191 -16.51 26.21 -18.25
CA CYS A 191 -17.44 27.03 -19.01
C CYS A 191 -18.92 26.74 -18.67
N ARG A 192 -19.22 25.86 -17.70
CA ARG A 192 -20.59 25.49 -17.30
C ARG A 192 -21.09 26.31 -16.11
N VAL A 193 -22.41 26.55 -16.04
CA VAL A 193 -23.07 27.35 -14.99
C VAL A 193 -23.06 26.68 -13.60
N GLU A 194 -23.15 25.34 -13.51
CA GLU A 194 -23.37 24.61 -12.24
C GLU A 194 -22.10 24.42 -11.36
N ASN A 195 -20.99 25.08 -11.68
CA ASN A 195 -19.80 25.01 -10.83
C ASN A 195 -19.90 26.06 -9.70
N PRO A 196 -19.82 25.68 -8.40
CA PRO A 196 -20.00 26.61 -7.29
C PRO A 196 -18.83 27.61 -7.23
N GLY A 197 -18.98 28.73 -7.92
CA GLY A 197 -18.13 29.91 -7.84
C GLY A 197 -17.73 30.44 -9.21
N TYR A 198 -18.14 31.67 -9.51
CA TYR A 198 -17.67 32.48 -10.65
C TYR A 198 -16.12 32.55 -10.79
N SER A 199 -15.32 32.15 -9.79
CA SER A 199 -13.86 32.35 -9.75
C SER A 199 -13.01 31.42 -10.63
N PHE A 200 -13.57 30.32 -11.16
CA PHE A 200 -12.77 29.33 -11.90
C PHE A 200 -12.54 29.71 -13.35
N LEU A 201 -13.58 30.16 -14.04
CA LEU A 201 -13.48 30.68 -15.41
C LEU A 201 -12.59 31.93 -15.45
N ASP A 202 -12.77 32.83 -14.48
CA ASP A 202 -11.98 34.05 -14.33
C ASP A 202 -10.48 33.77 -14.17
N PHE A 203 -10.12 32.71 -13.42
CA PHE A 203 -8.74 32.26 -13.31
C PHE A 203 -8.16 31.92 -14.69
N PHE A 204 -8.83 31.09 -15.49
CA PHE A 204 -8.33 30.70 -16.80
C PHE A 204 -8.30 31.85 -17.82
N ILE A 205 -9.25 32.79 -17.75
CA ILE A 205 -9.21 34.03 -18.55
C ILE A 205 -7.97 34.85 -18.18
N ARG A 206 -7.71 35.03 -16.88
CA ARG A 206 -6.55 35.77 -16.39
C ARG A 206 -5.23 35.07 -16.73
N GLU A 207 -5.14 33.76 -16.59
CA GLU A 207 -3.94 32.99 -16.96
C GLU A 207 -3.69 33.04 -18.46
N ALA A 208 -4.74 32.92 -19.29
CA ALA A 208 -4.62 33.07 -20.74
C ALA A 208 -4.07 34.46 -21.09
N SER A 209 -4.66 35.53 -20.55
CA SER A 209 -4.15 36.90 -20.75
C SER A 209 -2.70 37.04 -20.27
N THR A 210 -2.38 36.56 -19.07
CA THR A 210 -1.04 36.64 -18.47
C THR A 210 0.00 35.93 -19.33
N MET A 211 -0.32 34.74 -19.83
CA MET A 211 0.57 33.93 -20.67
C MET A 211 0.96 34.63 -21.97
N THR A 212 0.16 35.57 -22.51
CA THR A 212 0.52 36.33 -23.72
C THR A 212 1.78 37.19 -23.55
N ARG A 213 2.18 37.49 -22.31
CA ARG A 213 3.43 38.21 -21.98
C ARG A 213 4.67 37.32 -22.06
N ALA A 214 4.52 36.00 -22.18
CA ALA A 214 5.66 35.11 -22.31
C ALA A 214 6.43 35.37 -23.62
N SER A 215 7.75 35.27 -23.55
CA SER A 215 8.67 35.55 -24.67
C SER A 215 8.57 34.52 -25.81
N ALA A 216 8.07 33.32 -25.52
CA ALA A 216 7.81 32.27 -26.49
C ALA A 216 6.80 31.25 -25.92
N LEU A 217 6.25 30.42 -26.81
CA LEU A 217 5.36 29.31 -26.48
C LEU A 217 5.96 27.98 -26.94
N ILE A 218 6.00 26.98 -26.07
CA ILE A 218 6.30 25.58 -26.38
C ILE A 218 5.02 24.77 -26.29
N LEU A 219 4.70 24.05 -27.37
CA LEU A 219 3.58 23.11 -27.45
C LEU A 219 4.11 21.68 -27.59
N ASN A 220 3.60 20.75 -26.78
CA ASN A 220 3.85 19.32 -26.93
C ASN A 220 3.04 18.71 -28.10
N THR A 221 3.25 19.26 -29.29
CA THR A 221 2.64 18.90 -30.58
C THR A 221 3.68 19.02 -31.69
N PHE A 222 3.34 18.70 -32.94
CA PHE A 222 4.20 18.94 -34.11
C PHE A 222 3.43 19.73 -35.17
N HIS A 223 4.17 20.49 -35.98
CA HIS A 223 3.58 21.48 -36.88
C HIS A 223 2.55 20.91 -37.85
N GLU A 224 2.85 19.76 -38.49
CA GLU A 224 1.99 19.13 -39.49
C GLU A 224 0.63 18.71 -38.93
N LEU A 225 0.51 18.47 -37.62
CA LEU A 225 -0.76 18.10 -36.98
C LEU A 225 -1.73 19.28 -36.83
N GLU A 226 -1.20 20.49 -36.57
CA GLU A 226 -2.00 21.65 -36.13
C GLU A 226 -1.66 22.96 -36.88
N ALA A 227 -1.03 22.87 -38.06
CA ALA A 227 -0.49 24.01 -38.81
C ALA A 227 -1.44 25.22 -38.96
N PRO A 228 -2.76 25.05 -39.25
CA PRO A 228 -3.67 26.18 -39.38
C PRO A 228 -3.82 26.98 -38.08
N VAL A 229 -3.88 26.31 -36.92
CA VAL A 229 -4.04 26.96 -35.61
C VAL A 229 -2.72 27.57 -35.15
N ILE A 230 -1.61 26.87 -35.38
CA ILE A 230 -0.26 27.39 -35.08
C ILE A 230 -0.04 28.71 -35.84
N SER A 231 -0.45 28.77 -37.11
CA SER A 231 -0.38 29.99 -37.91
C SER A 231 -1.19 31.14 -37.32
N ARG A 232 -2.35 30.85 -36.71
CA ARG A 232 -3.17 31.84 -36.00
C ARG A 232 -2.51 32.27 -34.69
N LEU A 233 -1.92 31.34 -33.94
CA LEU A 233 -1.21 31.65 -32.69
C LEU A 233 -0.02 32.59 -32.90
N ASN A 234 0.54 32.67 -34.12
CA ASN A 234 1.57 33.67 -34.47
C ASN A 234 1.08 35.12 -34.35
N SER A 235 -0.24 35.36 -34.31
CA SER A 235 -0.77 36.71 -34.02
C SER A 235 -0.63 37.09 -32.54
N ILE A 236 -0.33 36.14 -31.66
CA ILE A 236 -0.17 36.32 -30.21
C ILE A 236 1.29 36.16 -29.82
N PHE A 237 1.95 35.07 -30.26
CA PHE A 237 3.36 34.80 -29.95
C PHE A 237 4.22 34.97 -31.20
N THR A 238 5.32 35.71 -31.05
CA THR A 238 6.33 35.84 -32.12
C THR A 238 7.19 34.59 -32.28
N LYS A 239 7.29 33.76 -31.24
CA LYS A 239 8.07 32.51 -31.23
C LYS A 239 7.23 31.37 -30.69
N ILE A 240 6.99 30.37 -31.54
CA ILE A 240 6.27 29.14 -31.19
C ILE A 240 7.13 27.95 -31.55
N TYR A 241 7.36 27.06 -30.59
CA TYR A 241 8.07 25.80 -30.77
C TYR A 241 7.09 24.64 -30.62
N THR A 242 6.92 23.87 -31.69
CA THR A 242 6.17 22.61 -31.65
C THR A 242 7.14 21.47 -31.37
N ILE A 243 7.32 21.18 -30.08
CA ILE A 243 8.28 20.18 -29.59
C ILE A 243 7.48 19.01 -29.06
N GLY A 244 7.03 18.13 -29.95
CA GLY A 244 6.23 16.98 -29.58
C GLY A 244 6.13 15.93 -30.69
N PRO A 245 5.66 14.71 -30.37
CA PRO A 245 5.37 14.26 -29.01
C PRO A 245 6.66 13.97 -28.22
N LEU A 246 6.83 14.65 -27.07
CA LEU A 246 8.09 14.65 -26.30
C LEU A 246 8.56 13.25 -25.89
N HIS A 247 7.62 12.34 -25.67
CA HIS A 247 7.97 10.96 -25.32
C HIS A 247 8.70 10.22 -26.45
N ALA A 248 8.32 10.46 -27.71
CA ALA A 248 8.95 9.84 -28.86
C ALA A 248 10.29 10.53 -29.20
N LEU A 249 10.32 11.87 -29.12
CA LEU A 249 11.54 12.66 -29.32
C LEU A 249 12.62 12.31 -28.29
N TYR A 250 12.24 12.18 -27.02
CA TYR A 250 13.14 11.71 -25.98
C TYR A 250 13.71 10.32 -26.30
N LYS A 251 12.83 9.36 -26.62
CA LYS A 251 13.23 7.99 -26.96
C LYS A 251 14.14 7.92 -28.18
N SER A 252 13.97 8.78 -29.19
CA SER A 252 14.84 8.78 -30.36
C SER A 252 16.21 9.35 -30.08
N ARG A 253 16.31 10.38 -29.22
CA ARG A 253 17.56 11.04 -28.84
C ARG A 253 18.41 10.22 -27.86
N THR A 254 17.79 9.31 -27.09
CA THR A 254 18.49 8.50 -26.09
C THR A 254 18.89 7.10 -26.56
N LYS A 255 18.37 6.63 -27.71
CA LYS A 255 18.67 5.29 -28.27
C LYS A 255 20.17 5.01 -28.50
N ASP A 256 20.96 6.03 -28.85
CA ASP A 256 22.39 5.86 -29.14
C ASP A 256 23.26 5.72 -27.87
N LEU A 257 22.74 6.11 -26.69
CA LEU A 257 23.44 6.01 -25.40
C LEU A 257 23.17 4.66 -24.68
N ILE A 258 22.09 3.96 -25.05
CA ILE A 258 21.55 2.80 -24.33
C ILE A 258 22.18 1.46 -24.76
N ILE A 259 22.98 1.42 -25.84
CA ILE A 259 23.64 0.18 -26.32
C ILE A 259 24.65 -0.41 -25.29
N SER A 260 25.00 0.33 -24.23
CA SER A 260 25.98 -0.12 -23.23
C SER A 260 25.44 -0.56 -21.87
N GLN A 261 24.15 -0.43 -21.53
CA GLN A 261 23.67 -0.75 -20.17
C GLN A 261 22.24 -1.32 -20.14
N SER A 262 22.03 -2.28 -19.22
CA SER A 262 20.82 -3.09 -19.04
C SER A 262 19.53 -2.28 -18.81
N ASP A 263 18.44 -2.77 -19.42
CA ASP A 263 17.13 -2.15 -19.67
C ASP A 263 16.22 -1.86 -18.44
N SER A 264 16.77 -1.79 -17.24
CA SER A 264 16.00 -1.68 -15.99
C SER A 264 16.16 -0.32 -15.31
N SER A 265 15.05 0.44 -15.22
CA SER A 265 14.68 1.42 -14.17
C SER A 265 14.56 2.94 -14.46
N ASN A 266 14.78 3.47 -15.66
CA ASN A 266 15.07 4.92 -15.80
C ASN A 266 13.92 5.89 -16.16
N SER A 267 12.68 5.68 -15.70
CA SER A 267 11.62 6.70 -15.90
C SER A 267 11.42 7.57 -14.67
N VAL A 268 11.73 8.87 -14.76
CA VAL A 268 11.40 9.86 -13.73
C VAL A 268 9.88 10.10 -13.74
N GLY A 269 9.20 9.65 -12.70
CA GLY A 269 7.74 9.76 -12.55
C GLY A 269 7.34 9.92 -11.09
N LEU A 270 6.20 10.59 -10.84
CA LEU A 270 5.62 10.70 -9.49
C LEU A 270 5.17 9.36 -8.90
N TRP A 271 5.06 8.34 -9.75
CA TRP A 271 4.64 7.00 -9.43
C TRP A 271 5.62 6.03 -10.11
N LYS A 272 5.94 4.92 -9.45
CA LYS A 272 6.64 3.79 -10.09
C LYS A 272 5.85 3.37 -11.35
N GLU A 273 6.51 2.96 -12.42
CA GLU A 273 5.83 2.45 -13.61
C GLU A 273 5.71 0.92 -13.51
N ASP A 274 4.56 0.39 -13.91
CA ASP A 274 4.29 -1.05 -13.93
C ASP A 274 4.47 -1.58 -15.35
N ARG A 275 5.40 -2.54 -15.49
CA ARG A 275 5.77 -3.13 -16.77
C ARG A 275 5.17 -4.52 -17.01
N SER A 276 4.33 -5.07 -16.14
CA SER A 276 3.74 -6.40 -16.36
C SER A 276 2.69 -6.50 -17.41
N CYS A 277 1.99 -5.39 -17.67
CA CYS A 277 1.06 -5.33 -18.77
C CYS A 277 1.78 -5.58 -20.11
N MET A 278 3.11 -5.39 -20.18
CA MET A 278 3.88 -5.60 -21.39
C MET A 278 3.84 -7.06 -21.85
N THR A 279 4.08 -8.04 -20.98
CA THR A 279 4.02 -9.47 -21.36
C THR A 279 2.61 -9.86 -21.83
N TRP A 280 1.56 -9.32 -21.20
CA TRP A 280 0.19 -9.54 -21.67
C TRP A 280 -0.04 -8.88 -23.02
N LEU A 281 0.34 -7.61 -23.21
CA LEU A 281 0.25 -6.90 -24.48
C LEU A 281 1.00 -7.64 -25.60
N ASP A 282 2.18 -8.18 -25.33
CA ASP A 282 3.02 -8.91 -26.28
C ASP A 282 2.36 -10.22 -26.75
N SER A 283 1.49 -10.81 -25.92
CA SER A 283 0.69 -12.00 -26.27
C SER A 283 -0.59 -11.71 -27.06
N GLN A 284 -1.00 -10.44 -27.16
CA GLN A 284 -2.21 -10.06 -27.88
C GLN A 284 -1.93 -9.87 -29.38
N PRO A 285 -2.90 -10.15 -30.27
CA PRO A 285 -2.75 -9.83 -31.68
C PRO A 285 -2.42 -8.34 -31.91
N LEU A 286 -1.67 -8.06 -32.98
CA LEU A 286 -1.26 -6.70 -33.29
C LEU A 286 -2.49 -5.76 -33.42
N ARG A 287 -2.49 -4.66 -32.67
CA ARG A 287 -3.57 -3.65 -32.66
C ARG A 287 -4.94 -4.18 -32.21
N SER A 288 -5.00 -5.21 -31.37
CA SER A 288 -6.27 -5.78 -30.89
C SER A 288 -6.74 -5.29 -29.51
N VAL A 289 -5.92 -4.54 -28.78
CA VAL A 289 -6.18 -4.14 -27.38
C VAL A 289 -6.69 -2.71 -27.29
N ILE A 290 -7.76 -2.49 -26.51
CA ILE A 290 -8.25 -1.17 -26.10
C ILE A 290 -7.47 -0.71 -24.86
N TYR A 291 -6.79 0.43 -24.93
CA TYR A 291 -6.10 1.01 -23.77
C TYR A 291 -6.97 2.09 -23.10
N VAL A 292 -7.22 1.94 -21.81
CA VAL A 292 -8.07 2.82 -21.00
C VAL A 292 -7.25 3.43 -19.87
N SER A 293 -7.21 4.75 -19.81
CA SER A 293 -6.53 5.49 -18.74
C SER A 293 -7.21 6.84 -18.53
N PHE A 294 -7.56 7.14 -17.29
CA PHE A 294 -8.20 8.40 -16.91
C PHE A 294 -7.20 9.43 -16.33
N GLY A 295 -5.90 9.23 -16.54
CA GLY A 295 -4.86 10.15 -16.09
C GLY A 295 -4.69 10.17 -14.57
N SER A 296 -4.19 11.28 -14.02
CA SER A 296 -3.76 11.38 -12.61
C SER A 296 -4.72 12.14 -11.70
N LEU A 297 -5.79 12.76 -12.23
CA LEU A 297 -6.70 13.61 -11.44
C LEU A 297 -8.15 13.14 -11.46
N VAL A 298 -8.59 12.45 -12.53
CA VAL A 298 -10.00 12.07 -12.72
C VAL A 298 -10.45 11.07 -11.69
N ASN A 299 -11.50 11.36 -10.94
CA ASN A 299 -12.17 10.40 -10.08
C ASN A 299 -13.47 9.92 -10.76
N LEU A 300 -13.80 8.65 -10.64
CA LEU A 300 -15.02 8.02 -11.14
C LEU A 300 -15.88 7.58 -9.96
N THR A 301 -17.19 7.69 -10.10
CA THR A 301 -18.11 7.04 -9.15
C THR A 301 -18.09 5.53 -9.39
N ARG A 302 -18.57 4.77 -8.39
CA ARG A 302 -18.83 3.33 -8.55
C ARG A 302 -19.70 3.04 -9.78
N LEU A 303 -20.81 3.75 -9.95
CA LEU A 303 -21.70 3.55 -11.10
C LEU A 303 -20.99 3.81 -12.43
N GLN A 304 -20.25 4.91 -12.56
CA GLN A 304 -19.50 5.22 -13.79
C GLN A 304 -18.48 4.14 -14.11
N THR A 305 -17.76 3.65 -13.09
CA THR A 305 -16.73 2.63 -13.27
C THR A 305 -17.34 1.29 -13.72
N LEU A 306 -18.50 0.89 -13.17
CA LEU A 306 -19.24 -0.30 -13.63
C LEU A 306 -19.75 -0.14 -15.08
N GLU A 307 -20.29 1.02 -15.45
CA GLU A 307 -20.76 1.28 -16.82
C GLU A 307 -19.62 1.21 -17.86
N PHE A 308 -18.46 1.81 -17.55
CA PHE A 308 -17.27 1.69 -18.40
C PHE A 308 -16.85 0.23 -18.55
N LEU A 309 -16.89 -0.52 -17.45
CA LEU A 309 -16.52 -1.92 -17.45
C LEU A 309 -17.47 -2.78 -18.28
N HIS A 310 -18.77 -2.63 -18.09
CA HIS A 310 -19.78 -3.30 -18.91
C HIS A 310 -19.60 -2.98 -20.39
N GLY A 311 -19.32 -1.72 -20.74
CA GLY A 311 -19.02 -1.32 -22.12
C GLY A 311 -17.78 -2.02 -22.69
N LEU A 312 -16.69 -2.06 -21.94
CA LEU A 312 -15.44 -2.71 -22.36
C LEU A 312 -15.63 -4.23 -22.55
N VAL A 313 -16.34 -4.88 -21.64
CA VAL A 313 -16.62 -6.33 -21.69
C VAL A 313 -17.52 -6.68 -22.85
N ASN A 314 -18.62 -5.92 -23.02
CA ASN A 314 -19.58 -6.13 -24.10
C ASN A 314 -19.00 -5.82 -25.49
N SER A 315 -17.90 -5.05 -25.56
CA SER A 315 -17.19 -4.82 -26.83
C SER A 315 -16.58 -6.10 -27.42
N GLY A 316 -16.38 -7.13 -26.59
CA GLY A 316 -15.73 -8.38 -26.97
C GLY A 316 -14.24 -8.26 -27.30
N LYS A 317 -13.64 -7.06 -27.18
CA LYS A 317 -12.22 -6.78 -27.45
C LYS A 317 -11.36 -6.94 -26.18
N PRO A 318 -10.10 -7.38 -26.31
CA PRO A 318 -9.14 -7.26 -25.23
C PRO A 318 -8.95 -5.81 -24.79
N PHE A 319 -8.80 -5.55 -23.50
CA PHE A 319 -8.56 -4.19 -22.99
C PHE A 319 -7.58 -4.14 -21.82
N LEU A 320 -6.80 -3.06 -21.75
CA LEU A 320 -5.87 -2.72 -20.67
C LEU A 320 -6.39 -1.46 -19.97
N TRP A 321 -6.71 -1.55 -18.68
CA TRP A 321 -7.22 -0.40 -17.91
C TRP A 321 -6.30 -0.05 -16.74
N VAL A 322 -5.80 1.19 -16.74
CA VAL A 322 -5.05 1.79 -15.63
C VAL A 322 -5.99 2.29 -14.54
N VAL A 323 -5.94 1.67 -13.35
CA VAL A 323 -6.78 1.97 -12.19
C VAL A 323 -5.89 2.41 -11.02
N ARG A 324 -5.78 3.71 -10.77
CA ARG A 324 -5.02 4.24 -9.63
C ARG A 324 -5.82 4.13 -8.32
N PRO A 325 -5.17 4.06 -7.14
CA PRO A 325 -5.85 3.79 -5.86
C PRO A 325 -6.91 4.84 -5.48
N ASP A 326 -6.76 6.07 -5.98
CA ASP A 326 -7.69 7.18 -5.79
C ASP A 326 -8.72 7.33 -6.93
N LEU A 327 -8.72 6.45 -7.95
CA LEU A 327 -9.58 6.61 -9.13
C LEU A 327 -11.07 6.50 -8.80
N ILE A 328 -11.49 5.72 -7.80
CA ILE A 328 -12.90 5.43 -7.51
C ILE A 328 -13.32 6.12 -6.20
N VAL A 329 -14.42 6.87 -6.21
CA VAL A 329 -14.93 7.65 -5.06
C VAL A 329 -16.32 7.15 -4.62
N GLY A 330 -16.53 6.98 -3.31
CA GLY A 330 -17.80 6.58 -2.67
C GLY A 330 -17.64 5.56 -1.53
N GLU A 331 -18.65 5.44 -0.65
CA GLU A 331 -18.72 4.54 0.54
C GLU A 331 -18.43 3.05 0.24
N PHE A 332 -18.55 2.66 -1.01
CA PHE A 332 -18.20 1.36 -1.54
C PHE A 332 -17.32 1.59 -2.77
N GLY A 333 -15.99 1.59 -2.59
CA GLY A 333 -15.10 1.41 -3.73
C GLY A 333 -15.53 0.16 -4.50
N ILE A 334 -15.37 0.12 -5.82
CA ILE A 334 -15.57 -1.16 -6.52
C ILE A 334 -14.46 -2.07 -6.06
N ASP A 335 -14.85 -3.20 -5.46
CA ASP A 335 -13.92 -4.27 -5.13
C ASP A 335 -13.16 -4.61 -6.42
N PRO A 336 -11.81 -4.57 -6.43
CA PRO A 336 -11.04 -5.06 -7.57
C PRO A 336 -11.50 -6.44 -8.06
N MET A 337 -12.07 -7.26 -7.17
CA MET A 337 -12.72 -8.54 -7.47
C MET A 337 -14.03 -8.41 -8.29
N GLU A 338 -14.87 -7.40 -8.03
CA GLU A 338 -16.05 -7.07 -8.85
C GLU A 338 -15.60 -6.56 -10.24
N LEU A 339 -14.53 -5.75 -10.27
CA LEU A 339 -13.88 -5.31 -11.51
C LEU A 339 -13.35 -6.50 -12.33
N GLU A 340 -12.75 -7.50 -11.69
CA GLU A 340 -12.13 -8.67 -12.35
C GLU A 340 -13.12 -9.77 -12.75
N MET A 341 -14.13 -10.05 -11.92
CA MET A 341 -15.25 -10.94 -12.30
C MET A 341 -15.96 -10.44 -13.56
N LEU A 342 -16.11 -9.12 -13.68
CA LEU A 342 -16.76 -8.50 -14.82
C LEU A 342 -15.82 -8.43 -16.03
N THR A 343 -14.48 -8.32 -15.89
CA THR A 343 -13.53 -8.23 -17.04
C THR A 343 -13.34 -9.52 -17.83
N LYS A 344 -13.48 -10.70 -17.20
CA LYS A 344 -13.17 -12.05 -17.77
C LYS A 344 -11.76 -12.11 -18.42
N GLU A 345 -11.38 -13.23 -19.05
CA GLU A 345 -10.05 -13.48 -19.70
C GLU A 345 -9.56 -12.40 -20.70
N ARG A 346 -10.32 -11.34 -20.92
CA ARG A 346 -10.14 -10.31 -21.95
C ARG A 346 -9.64 -8.97 -21.38
N GLY A 347 -9.73 -8.72 -20.07
CA GLY A 347 -9.27 -7.48 -19.45
C GLY A 347 -7.98 -7.66 -18.64
N PHE A 348 -7.06 -6.69 -18.72
CA PHE A 348 -5.89 -6.57 -17.84
C PHE A 348 -5.98 -5.26 -17.05
N ILE A 349 -6.02 -5.34 -15.71
CA ILE A 349 -6.11 -4.18 -14.81
C ILE A 349 -4.76 -3.90 -14.17
N VAL A 350 -4.43 -2.62 -14.03
CA VAL A 350 -3.21 -2.09 -13.43
C VAL A 350 -3.58 -1.20 -12.21
N SER A 351 -3.67 -1.77 -10.99
CA SER A 351 -3.84 -1.14 -9.62
C SER A 351 -2.80 -1.33 -8.43
N TRP A 352 -2.19 -0.30 -7.86
CA TRP A 352 -1.05 -0.38 -6.91
C TRP A 352 -1.36 -0.84 -5.45
N ALA A 353 -0.52 -1.66 -4.76
CA ALA A 353 -0.66 -1.95 -3.29
C ALA A 353 0.57 -2.57 -2.55
N PRO A 354 0.61 -2.68 -1.18
CA PRO A 354 1.73 -3.16 -0.29
C PRO A 354 1.53 -4.49 0.54
N GLN A 355 2.59 -5.29 0.82
CA GLN A 355 2.50 -6.72 1.32
C GLN A 355 2.96 -6.78 2.79
N GLU A 356 2.58 -7.85 3.49
CA GLU A 356 2.20 -7.85 4.91
C GLU A 356 3.26 -8.40 5.89
N GLU A 357 3.33 -7.83 7.10
CA GLU A 357 4.29 -8.21 8.16
C GLU A 357 4.01 -9.57 8.83
N GLY A 358 2.73 -9.97 8.92
CA GLY A 358 2.28 -11.07 9.78
C GLY A 358 2.85 -12.45 9.44
N TYR A 359 3.26 -12.68 8.20
CA TYR A 359 3.85 -13.96 7.77
C TYR A 359 5.37 -13.92 7.70
N ILE A 360 5.94 -12.78 7.32
CA ILE A 360 7.38 -12.63 7.10
C ILE A 360 8.15 -12.66 8.42
N LYS A 361 7.67 -11.95 9.45
CA LYS A 361 8.38 -11.82 10.73
C LYS A 361 8.57 -13.18 11.42
N PRO A 362 7.55 -14.07 11.54
CA PRO A 362 7.75 -15.40 12.12
C PRO A 362 8.66 -16.30 11.27
N MET A 363 8.51 -16.28 9.95
CA MET A 363 9.36 -17.09 9.06
C MET A 363 10.83 -16.69 9.16
N MET A 364 11.12 -15.39 9.24
CA MET A 364 12.49 -14.89 9.42
C MET A 364 13.08 -15.35 10.75
N LYS A 365 12.33 -15.23 11.86
CA LYS A 365 12.80 -15.70 13.19
C LYS A 365 13.12 -17.19 13.19
N LEU A 366 12.30 -18.02 12.53
CA LEU A 366 12.58 -19.45 12.37
C LEU A 366 13.82 -19.71 11.50
N ALA A 367 13.92 -19.05 10.35
CA ALA A 367 15.07 -19.16 9.46
C ALA A 367 16.38 -18.80 10.17
N GLU A 368 16.38 -17.73 10.97
CA GLU A 368 17.55 -17.31 11.75
C GLU A 368 17.91 -18.32 12.83
N LEU A 369 16.93 -18.90 13.54
CA LEU A 369 17.18 -19.98 14.51
C LEU A 369 17.82 -21.21 13.86
N LEU A 370 17.33 -21.61 12.69
CA LEU A 370 17.92 -22.74 11.93
C LEU A 370 19.34 -22.43 11.47
N ASN A 371 19.60 -21.21 10.99
CA ASN A 371 20.93 -20.78 10.57
C ASN A 371 21.91 -20.71 11.76
N GLN A 372 21.47 -20.23 12.91
CA GLN A 372 22.26 -20.24 14.15
C GLN A 372 22.57 -21.66 14.62
N ALA A 373 21.67 -22.62 14.38
CA ALA A 373 21.88 -24.03 14.66
C ALA A 373 22.81 -24.74 13.65
N GLY A 374 23.39 -23.99 12.70
CA GLY A 374 24.36 -24.46 11.72
C GLY A 374 23.77 -24.91 10.39
N SER A 375 22.46 -24.78 10.18
CA SER A 375 21.85 -25.09 8.89
C SER A 375 22.15 -23.99 7.86
N LYS A 376 22.39 -24.37 6.61
CA LYS A 376 22.36 -23.40 5.51
C LYS A 376 20.90 -23.08 5.20
N VAL A 377 20.56 -21.79 5.12
CA VAL A 377 19.17 -21.35 4.94
C VAL A 377 19.07 -20.44 3.73
N THR A 378 18.24 -20.83 2.78
CA THR A 378 17.82 -19.96 1.67
C THR A 378 16.43 -19.40 1.98
N PHE A 379 16.35 -18.14 2.38
CA PHE A 379 15.09 -17.44 2.63
C PHE A 379 14.56 -16.85 1.32
N VAL A 380 13.50 -17.46 0.80
CA VAL A 380 12.87 -17.05 -0.46
C VAL A 380 11.64 -16.20 -0.16
N ASN A 381 11.54 -15.02 -0.79
CA ASN A 381 10.34 -14.18 -0.73
C ASN A 381 10.04 -13.59 -2.12
N THR A 382 8.91 -12.93 -2.28
CA THR A 382 8.60 -12.19 -3.51
C THR A 382 9.56 -11.02 -3.72
N ASP A 383 9.85 -10.65 -4.98
CA ASP A 383 10.70 -9.49 -5.31
C ASP A 383 10.32 -8.23 -4.53
N HIS A 384 9.01 -7.96 -4.42
CA HIS A 384 8.48 -6.81 -3.69
C HIS A 384 8.86 -6.80 -2.20
N ASN A 385 8.78 -7.95 -1.53
CA ASN A 385 9.12 -8.03 -0.11
C ASN A 385 10.63 -8.06 0.10
N HIS A 386 11.36 -8.68 -0.83
CA HIS A 386 12.82 -8.71 -0.83
C HIS A 386 13.39 -7.28 -0.85
N ASP A 387 12.91 -6.43 -1.75
CA ASP A 387 13.32 -5.02 -1.84
C ASP A 387 13.00 -4.23 -0.56
N ARG A 388 11.83 -4.47 0.06
CA ARG A 388 11.42 -3.80 1.31
C ARG A 388 12.27 -4.24 2.50
N LEU A 389 12.52 -5.54 2.62
CA LEU A 389 13.38 -6.09 3.67
C LEU A 389 14.81 -5.54 3.56
N ILE A 390 15.37 -5.44 2.35
CA ILE A 390 16.71 -4.89 2.12
C ILE A 390 16.76 -3.40 2.46
N SER A 391 15.79 -2.62 1.97
CA SER A 391 15.76 -1.16 2.15
C SER A 391 15.51 -0.70 3.59
N HIS A 392 14.73 -1.43 4.39
CA HIS A 392 14.36 -1.01 5.74
C HIS A 392 15.30 -1.56 6.83
N ASN A 393 15.98 -2.69 6.60
CA ASN A 393 16.76 -3.38 7.63
C ASN A 393 18.28 -3.38 7.41
N ASN A 394 18.77 -2.64 6.41
CA ASN A 394 20.22 -2.53 6.11
C ASN A 394 20.91 -3.91 5.99
N LEU A 395 20.25 -4.84 5.28
CA LEU A 395 20.61 -6.26 5.15
C LEU A 395 21.92 -6.52 4.39
N THR A 396 22.49 -5.52 3.71
CA THR A 396 23.84 -5.59 3.15
C THR A 396 24.88 -5.94 4.22
N SER A 397 24.68 -5.49 5.46
CA SER A 397 25.54 -5.84 6.60
C SER A 397 25.27 -7.22 7.22
N PHE A 398 24.17 -7.89 6.87
CA PHE A 398 23.78 -9.22 7.36
C PHE A 398 24.44 -10.33 6.54
N HIS A 399 24.52 -10.17 5.22
CA HIS A 399 25.21 -11.11 4.33
C HIS A 399 26.70 -11.28 4.67
N ASP A 400 27.36 -10.19 5.09
CA ASP A 400 28.75 -10.21 5.55
C ASP A 400 28.94 -10.95 6.89
N ARG A 401 27.89 -11.09 7.71
CA ARG A 401 27.93 -11.69 9.05
C ARG A 401 27.43 -13.14 9.10
N SER A 402 26.64 -13.56 8.12
CA SER A 402 25.98 -14.87 8.06
C SER A 402 26.12 -15.50 6.66
N PRO A 403 27.31 -16.02 6.28
CA PRO A 403 27.54 -16.55 4.93
C PRO A 403 26.67 -17.77 4.57
N ASN A 404 26.08 -18.44 5.57
CA ASN A 404 25.19 -19.58 5.41
C ASN A 404 23.70 -19.18 5.25
N PHE A 405 23.38 -17.88 5.30
CA PHE A 405 22.02 -17.37 5.11
C PHE A 405 21.93 -16.62 3.79
N LEU A 406 21.13 -17.14 2.85
CA LEU A 406 20.93 -16.55 1.53
C LEU A 406 19.53 -15.96 1.42
N PHE A 407 19.44 -14.70 1.02
CA PHE A 407 18.18 -14.12 0.59
C PHE A 407 18.00 -14.35 -0.91
N ARG A 408 16.88 -14.92 -1.31
CA ARG A 408 16.47 -15.05 -2.70
C ARG A 408 15.11 -14.43 -2.91
N SER A 409 14.89 -13.96 -4.12
CA SER A 409 13.59 -13.49 -4.53
C SER A 409 13.04 -14.35 -5.66
N ILE A 410 11.72 -14.41 -5.71
CA ILE A 410 10.98 -14.99 -6.83
C ILE A 410 10.00 -13.95 -7.35
N PRO A 411 9.63 -14.05 -8.64
CA PRO A 411 8.55 -13.25 -9.19
C PRO A 411 7.30 -13.43 -8.32
N ASN A 412 6.69 -12.31 -7.94
CA ASN A 412 5.55 -12.31 -7.03
C ASN A 412 4.27 -12.93 -7.62
N GLY A 413 4.31 -13.49 -8.84
CA GLY A 413 3.22 -14.17 -9.56
C GLY A 413 1.98 -13.31 -9.84
N LEU A 414 1.88 -12.17 -9.17
CA LEU A 414 0.92 -11.12 -9.39
C LEU A 414 1.17 -10.56 -10.78
N ARG A 415 0.11 -10.31 -11.55
CA ARG A 415 0.15 -9.23 -12.53
C ARG A 415 0.30 -7.96 -11.70
N PRO A 416 1.39 -7.19 -11.83
CA PRO A 416 1.51 -5.97 -11.09
C PRO A 416 0.25 -5.15 -11.18
N ASN A 417 0.09 -4.50 -10.06
CA ASN A 417 -1.00 -3.63 -9.79
C ASN A 417 -2.36 -4.41 -9.58
N LYS A 418 -2.50 -5.09 -8.42
CA LYS A 418 -3.79 -5.28 -7.71
C LYS A 418 -3.88 -4.41 -6.42
N ALA A 419 -4.93 -3.58 -6.25
CA ALA A 419 -5.20 -2.79 -5.03
C ALA A 419 -5.58 -3.73 -3.88
N ARG A 420 -4.80 -3.84 -2.80
CA ARG A 420 -4.91 -4.96 -1.85
C ARG A 420 -6.16 -4.89 -0.98
N SER A 421 -7.09 -5.79 -1.28
CA SER A 421 -8.14 -6.34 -0.43
C SER A 421 -7.80 -7.81 -0.11
N LEU A 422 -8.43 -8.39 0.91
CA LEU A 422 -8.30 -9.82 1.25
C LEU A 422 -8.60 -10.75 0.05
N SER A 423 -9.51 -10.34 -0.84
CA SER A 423 -9.83 -11.04 -2.09
C SER A 423 -8.64 -11.12 -3.07
N ASN A 424 -7.81 -10.08 -3.16
CA ASN A 424 -6.65 -10.03 -4.06
C ASN A 424 -5.44 -10.85 -3.58
N PHE A 425 -5.30 -11.05 -2.26
CA PHE A 425 -4.34 -12.01 -1.72
C PHE A 425 -4.63 -13.44 -2.22
N ILE A 426 -5.91 -13.77 -2.42
CA ILE A 426 -6.31 -15.16 -2.64
C ILE A 426 -6.34 -15.53 -4.13
N GLU A 427 -6.76 -14.65 -5.05
CA GLU A 427 -6.54 -14.87 -6.49
C GLU A 427 -5.05 -14.88 -6.86
N SER A 428 -4.24 -14.14 -6.11
CA SER A 428 -2.80 -14.23 -6.25
C SER A 428 -2.30 -15.63 -5.92
N MET A 429 -2.96 -16.41 -5.06
CA MET A 429 -2.43 -17.70 -4.62
C MET A 429 -2.45 -18.80 -5.70
N ASP A 430 -3.41 -18.78 -6.63
CA ASP A 430 -3.47 -19.75 -7.74
C ASP A 430 -2.46 -19.40 -8.85
N ALA A 431 -2.35 -18.12 -9.22
CA ALA A 431 -1.35 -17.62 -10.18
C ALA A 431 0.07 -17.64 -9.58
N LEU A 432 0.20 -17.30 -8.29
CA LEU A 432 1.40 -17.46 -7.50
C LEU A 432 1.75 -18.94 -7.49
N GLN A 433 0.85 -19.89 -7.22
CA GLN A 433 1.19 -21.32 -7.29
C GLN A 433 1.78 -21.70 -8.65
N ALA A 434 1.25 -21.28 -9.78
CA ALA A 434 1.84 -21.63 -11.09
C ALA A 434 3.23 -20.97 -11.32
N VAL A 435 3.39 -19.69 -10.99
CA VAL A 435 4.64 -18.93 -11.18
C VAL A 435 5.71 -19.31 -10.14
N VAL A 436 5.32 -19.48 -8.88
CA VAL A 436 6.12 -20.07 -7.80
C VAL A 436 6.53 -21.46 -8.20
N LYS A 437 5.63 -22.34 -8.66
CA LYS A 437 6.02 -23.69 -9.07
C LYS A 437 7.13 -23.66 -10.14
N LEU A 438 7.02 -22.79 -11.14
CA LEU A 438 8.05 -22.64 -12.19
C LEU A 438 9.35 -21.99 -11.67
N ALA A 439 9.26 -20.84 -10.99
CA ALA A 439 10.41 -20.10 -10.48
C ALA A 439 11.15 -20.86 -9.36
N PHE A 440 10.41 -21.57 -8.49
CA PHE A 440 11.00 -22.45 -7.48
C PHE A 440 11.62 -23.69 -8.11
N ARG A 441 11.03 -24.26 -9.18
CA ARG A 441 11.66 -25.38 -9.89
C ARG A 441 13.03 -24.97 -10.46
N GLU A 442 13.14 -23.77 -11.04
CA GLU A 442 14.43 -23.22 -11.49
C GLU A 442 15.40 -22.98 -10.33
N LEU A 443 14.91 -22.43 -9.21
CA LEU A 443 15.73 -22.18 -8.02
C LEU A 443 16.27 -23.49 -7.41
N LEU A 444 15.43 -24.52 -7.28
CA LEU A 444 15.79 -25.82 -6.68
C LEU A 444 16.71 -26.65 -7.59
N ILE A 445 16.56 -26.56 -8.92
CA ILE A 445 17.51 -27.19 -9.84
C ILE A 445 18.93 -26.58 -9.65
N SER A 446 19.02 -25.33 -9.22
CA SER A 446 20.28 -24.64 -8.95
C SER A 446 20.85 -24.86 -7.54
N THR A 447 20.08 -25.44 -6.60
CA THR A 447 20.50 -25.70 -5.21
C THR A 447 20.29 -27.17 -4.85
N THR A 448 21.38 -27.96 -4.86
CA THR A 448 21.30 -29.43 -4.88
C THR A 448 21.00 -30.11 -3.53
N ASP A 449 20.84 -29.39 -2.42
CA ASP A 449 20.83 -29.99 -1.06
C ASP A 449 19.90 -29.29 -0.02
N ASP A 450 18.75 -28.72 -0.42
CA ASP A 450 17.92 -27.87 0.46
C ASP A 450 16.62 -28.55 1.01
N ILE A 451 16.21 -28.18 2.24
CA ILE A 451 14.91 -28.55 2.86
C ILE A 451 13.97 -27.33 2.87
N MET A 452 12.71 -27.53 2.47
CA MET A 452 11.74 -26.44 2.32
C MET A 452 10.88 -26.16 3.56
N LEU A 453 10.65 -24.86 3.80
CA LEU A 453 9.69 -24.30 4.76
C LEU A 453 8.67 -23.40 4.01
N PHE A 454 7.60 -24.04 3.51
CA PHE A 454 6.39 -23.47 2.85
C PHE A 454 6.42 -23.18 1.32
N ALA A 455 5.30 -23.53 0.68
CA ALA A 455 4.88 -23.46 -0.73
C ALA A 455 5.58 -24.40 -1.75
N ALA A 456 4.75 -24.99 -2.64
CA ALA A 456 5.08 -25.93 -3.72
C ALA A 456 5.36 -27.40 -3.33
N ILE A 457 4.53 -27.99 -2.44
CA ILE A 457 4.58 -29.44 -2.11
C ILE A 457 4.65 -30.31 -3.37
N ASP A 458 3.85 -30.00 -4.40
CA ASP A 458 3.88 -30.74 -5.68
C ASP A 458 5.26 -30.71 -6.35
N VAL A 459 5.94 -29.56 -6.35
CA VAL A 459 7.26 -29.41 -7.02
C VAL A 459 8.36 -30.06 -6.21
N ALA A 460 8.30 -29.95 -4.88
CA ALA A 460 9.24 -30.63 -4.01
C ALA A 460 9.10 -32.16 -4.13
N GLU A 461 7.87 -32.68 -4.19
CA GLU A 461 7.61 -34.11 -4.48
C GLU A 461 8.16 -34.53 -5.85
N GLU A 462 7.93 -33.74 -6.91
CA GLU A 462 8.49 -33.99 -8.25
C GLU A 462 10.04 -34.06 -8.25
N LEU A 463 10.68 -33.29 -7.37
CA LEU A 463 12.14 -33.22 -7.25
C LEU A 463 12.71 -34.15 -6.18
N GLY A 464 11.87 -34.92 -5.47
CA GLY A 464 12.28 -35.81 -4.39
C GLY A 464 12.77 -35.10 -3.13
N ILE A 465 12.40 -33.84 -2.92
CA ILE A 465 12.80 -33.00 -1.79
C ILE A 465 11.77 -33.13 -0.66
N PRO A 466 12.16 -33.51 0.57
CA PRO A 466 11.26 -33.55 1.72
C PRO A 466 10.69 -32.16 2.05
N VAL A 467 9.39 -32.10 2.34
CA VAL A 467 8.71 -30.84 2.70
C VAL A 467 8.29 -30.83 4.16
N ILE A 468 8.67 -29.77 4.87
CA ILE A 468 8.15 -29.47 6.20
C ILE A 468 7.32 -28.19 6.11
N THR A 469 6.06 -28.26 6.54
CA THR A 469 5.16 -27.10 6.48
C THR A 469 5.20 -26.30 7.77
N PHE A 470 5.36 -24.98 7.70
CA PHE A 470 5.31 -24.09 8.86
C PHE A 470 4.03 -23.24 8.82
N ARG A 471 3.25 -23.28 9.91
CA ARG A 471 2.05 -22.45 10.07
C ARG A 471 2.29 -21.35 11.09
N THR A 472 2.00 -20.13 10.62
CA THR A 472 2.05 -18.88 11.40
C THR A 472 0.78 -18.64 12.21
N TYR A 473 -0.17 -19.58 12.21
CA TYR A 473 -1.36 -19.63 13.07
C TYR A 473 -1.34 -20.90 13.94
N ASN A 474 -2.26 -21.00 14.91
CA ASN A 474 -2.23 -22.00 15.98
C ASN A 474 -2.76 -23.39 15.61
N ALA A 475 -2.64 -24.35 16.54
CA ALA A 475 -3.13 -25.72 16.35
C ALA A 475 -4.65 -25.77 16.21
N SER A 476 -5.37 -24.95 16.98
CA SER A 476 -6.84 -24.84 16.97
C SER A 476 -7.38 -24.49 15.59
N CYS A 477 -6.83 -23.45 14.98
CA CYS A 477 -7.17 -22.97 13.64
C CYS A 477 -6.74 -23.98 12.57
N THR A 478 -5.55 -24.58 12.71
CA THR A 478 -5.10 -25.66 11.82
C THR A 478 -6.09 -26.84 11.82
N TRP A 479 -6.55 -27.26 13.00
CA TRP A 479 -7.53 -28.33 13.15
C TRP A 479 -8.88 -27.98 12.52
N THR A 480 -9.34 -26.73 12.70
CA THR A 480 -10.55 -26.20 12.04
C THR A 480 -10.43 -26.25 10.51
N TYR A 481 -9.30 -25.82 9.95
CA TYR A 481 -9.09 -25.84 8.49
C TYR A 481 -9.12 -27.26 7.91
N PHE A 482 -8.56 -28.25 8.62
CA PHE A 482 -8.64 -29.67 8.20
C PHE A 482 -10.06 -30.24 8.18
N HIS A 483 -11.02 -29.61 8.84
CA HIS A 483 -12.40 -30.08 8.92
C HIS A 483 -13.36 -29.31 8.00
N LEU A 484 -12.88 -28.32 7.23
CA LEU A 484 -13.73 -27.56 6.31
C LEU A 484 -14.50 -28.44 5.32
N SER A 485 -13.87 -29.47 4.75
CA SER A 485 -14.56 -30.38 3.81
C SER A 485 -15.73 -31.11 4.47
N LYS A 486 -15.52 -31.62 5.69
CA LYS A 486 -16.57 -32.30 6.46
C LYS A 486 -17.70 -31.36 6.87
N LEU A 487 -17.39 -30.09 7.16
CA LEU A 487 -18.39 -29.07 7.45
C LEU A 487 -19.28 -28.79 6.22
N VAL A 488 -18.69 -28.78 5.03
CA VAL A 488 -19.43 -28.67 3.77
C VAL A 488 -20.30 -29.90 3.52
N GLU A 489 -19.75 -31.10 3.69
CA GLU A 489 -20.49 -32.36 3.55
C GLU A 489 -21.69 -32.45 4.51
N ALA A 490 -21.54 -31.93 5.73
CA ALA A 490 -22.58 -31.91 6.76
C ALA A 490 -23.60 -30.76 6.58
N GLY A 491 -23.38 -29.84 5.65
CA GLY A 491 -24.22 -28.65 5.46
C GLY A 491 -24.13 -27.64 6.61
N GLU A 492 -23.04 -27.66 7.39
CA GLU A 492 -22.75 -26.63 8.41
C GLU A 492 -22.06 -25.40 7.80
N VAL A 493 -21.44 -25.55 6.61
CA VAL A 493 -20.81 -24.48 5.83
C VAL A 493 -21.19 -24.63 4.34
N PRO A 494 -21.41 -23.55 3.58
CA PRO A 494 -21.46 -22.16 4.05
C PRO A 494 -22.75 -21.87 4.85
N PHE A 495 -22.66 -20.95 5.81
CA PHE A 495 -23.80 -20.53 6.65
C PHE A 495 -24.23 -19.08 6.36
N PRO A 496 -25.53 -18.75 6.45
CA PRO A 496 -26.01 -17.38 6.27
C PRO A 496 -25.60 -16.49 7.46
N ASP A 497 -25.73 -15.16 7.32
CA ASP A 497 -25.50 -14.21 8.43
C ASP A 497 -26.63 -14.24 9.50
N GLU A 498 -27.52 -15.23 9.43
CA GLU A 498 -28.57 -15.48 10.41
C GLU A 498 -28.17 -16.60 11.39
N ASN A 499 -28.61 -16.49 12.65
CA ASN A 499 -28.45 -17.53 13.67
C ASN A 499 -26.98 -18.01 13.87
N LEU A 500 -26.06 -17.06 13.93
CA LEU A 500 -24.62 -17.34 14.01
C LEU A 500 -24.14 -17.97 15.33
N ASP A 501 -25.02 -18.08 16.34
CA ASP A 501 -24.71 -18.73 17.62
C ASP A 501 -24.89 -20.25 17.63
N LYS A 502 -25.32 -20.84 16.50
CA LYS A 502 -25.39 -22.28 16.35
C LYS A 502 -24.01 -22.91 16.52
N TYR A 503 -23.90 -23.92 17.38
CA TYR A 503 -22.68 -24.72 17.55
C TYR A 503 -22.36 -25.54 16.30
N ILE A 504 -21.07 -25.61 15.98
CA ILE A 504 -20.47 -26.44 14.94
C ILE A 504 -20.27 -27.83 15.49
N THR A 505 -20.88 -28.86 14.90
CA THR A 505 -20.86 -30.23 15.46
C THR A 505 -19.83 -31.13 14.79
N CYS A 506 -19.29 -30.73 13.63
CA CYS A 506 -18.45 -31.61 12.80
C CYS A 506 -16.94 -31.44 13.01
N ILE A 507 -16.50 -30.63 13.99
CA ILE A 507 -15.08 -30.50 14.34
C ILE A 507 -14.83 -31.23 15.68
N PRO A 508 -14.11 -32.38 15.68
CA PRO A 508 -13.91 -33.16 16.88
C PRO A 508 -13.18 -32.39 17.98
N GLY A 509 -13.77 -32.34 19.17
CA GLY A 509 -13.28 -31.56 20.32
C GLY A 509 -13.69 -30.10 20.36
N TYR A 510 -14.42 -29.61 19.35
CA TYR A 510 -14.97 -28.26 19.30
C TYR A 510 -16.50 -28.22 19.15
N GLU A 511 -17.16 -29.36 19.31
CA GLU A 511 -18.61 -29.54 19.08
C GLU A 511 -19.48 -28.61 19.93
N ASN A 512 -18.97 -28.22 21.10
CA ASN A 512 -19.64 -27.32 22.05
C ASN A 512 -18.81 -26.06 22.35
N VAL A 513 -17.85 -25.74 21.48
CA VAL A 513 -16.92 -24.62 21.65
C VAL A 513 -17.09 -23.62 20.53
N LEU A 514 -16.95 -24.07 19.28
CA LEU A 514 -17.05 -23.21 18.11
C LEU A 514 -18.51 -23.10 17.66
N ARG A 515 -18.96 -21.87 17.42
CA ARG A 515 -20.22 -21.53 16.76
C ARG A 515 -19.95 -21.11 15.31
N SER A 516 -20.99 -20.95 14.51
CA SER A 516 -20.87 -20.42 13.15
C SER A 516 -20.09 -19.09 13.12
N ARG A 517 -20.37 -18.13 14.01
CA ARG A 517 -19.58 -16.86 14.12
C ARG A 517 -18.12 -17.04 14.54
N ASP A 518 -17.74 -18.21 15.03
CA ASP A 518 -16.37 -18.51 15.43
C ASP A 518 -15.55 -19.09 14.28
N LEU A 519 -16.19 -19.43 13.15
CA LEU A 519 -15.50 -19.82 11.93
C LEU A 519 -15.05 -18.60 11.11
N PRO A 520 -13.97 -18.72 10.32
CA PRO A 520 -13.50 -17.65 9.43
C PRO A 520 -14.60 -17.17 8.45
N ASN A 521 -14.58 -15.88 8.09
CA ASN A 521 -15.60 -15.27 7.20
C ASN A 521 -15.71 -15.89 5.80
N ILE A 522 -14.72 -16.70 5.38
CA ILE A 522 -14.80 -17.51 4.14
C ILE A 522 -15.91 -18.58 4.21
N CYS A 523 -16.45 -18.87 5.40
CA CYS A 523 -17.51 -19.85 5.62
C CYS A 523 -18.93 -19.22 5.54
N ARG A 524 -19.06 -17.91 5.29
CA ARG A 524 -20.35 -17.19 5.21
C ARG A 524 -20.91 -17.19 3.78
N VAL A 525 -22.23 -17.33 3.61
CA VAL A 525 -22.93 -17.35 2.30
C VAL A 525 -22.88 -16.01 1.57
N GLU A 526 -22.91 -14.88 2.28
CA GLU A 526 -22.94 -13.53 1.70
C GLU A 526 -21.57 -13.07 1.16
N ASN A 527 -20.53 -13.90 1.31
CA ASN A 527 -19.23 -13.67 0.69
C ASN A 527 -19.27 -14.24 -0.74
N PRO A 528 -19.13 -13.42 -1.81
CA PRO A 528 -19.37 -13.84 -3.20
C PRO A 528 -18.39 -14.89 -3.78
N GLY A 529 -17.54 -15.51 -2.96
CA GLY A 529 -16.52 -16.46 -3.40
C GLY A 529 -16.72 -17.87 -2.86
N TYR A 530 -17.58 -18.69 -3.51
CA TYR A 530 -17.50 -20.15 -3.38
C TYR A 530 -16.08 -20.68 -3.68
N SER A 531 -15.26 -19.96 -4.47
CA SER A 531 -13.87 -20.36 -4.77
C SER A 531 -12.88 -20.21 -3.59
N PHE A 532 -13.18 -19.41 -2.56
CA PHE A 532 -12.26 -19.19 -1.44
C PHE A 532 -12.29 -20.31 -0.42
N LEU A 533 -13.49 -20.83 -0.11
CA LEU A 533 -13.64 -21.99 0.74
C LEU A 533 -12.95 -23.22 0.12
N ASP A 534 -13.14 -23.43 -1.18
CA ASP A 534 -12.51 -24.52 -1.94
C ASP A 534 -10.96 -24.43 -1.91
N PHE A 535 -10.40 -23.22 -1.98
CA PHE A 535 -8.95 -23.01 -1.84
C PHE A 535 -8.43 -23.51 -0.50
N PHE A 536 -9.04 -23.11 0.63
CA PHE A 536 -8.59 -23.55 1.96
C PHE A 536 -8.81 -25.05 2.18
N ILE A 537 -9.88 -25.63 1.63
CA ILE A 537 -10.09 -27.08 1.62
C ILE A 537 -8.95 -27.79 0.87
N ARG A 538 -8.60 -27.31 -0.34
CA ARG A 538 -7.53 -27.86 -1.15
C ARG A 538 -6.17 -27.71 -0.48
N GLU A 539 -5.86 -26.56 0.10
CA GLU A 539 -4.62 -26.31 0.83
C GLU A 539 -4.49 -27.20 2.06
N ALA A 540 -5.56 -27.36 2.84
CA ALA A 540 -5.57 -28.27 3.99
C ALA A 540 -5.32 -29.72 3.52
N SER A 541 -5.99 -30.18 2.47
CA SER A 541 -5.78 -31.51 1.88
C SER A 541 -4.33 -31.69 1.41
N THR A 542 -3.80 -30.74 0.63
CA THR A 542 -2.44 -30.76 0.07
C THR A 542 -1.39 -30.83 1.18
N MET A 543 -1.62 -30.14 2.28
CA MET A 543 -0.72 -30.08 3.44
C MET A 543 -0.50 -31.45 4.08
N THR A 544 -1.46 -32.38 4.01
CA THR A 544 -1.34 -33.72 4.60
C THR A 544 -0.20 -34.57 4.02
N ARG A 545 0.34 -34.17 2.85
CA ARG A 545 1.48 -34.83 2.21
C ARG A 545 2.84 -34.38 2.74
N ALA A 546 2.90 -33.29 3.51
CA ALA A 546 4.16 -32.83 4.09
C ALA A 546 4.70 -33.85 5.10
N SER A 547 6.03 -33.99 5.16
CA SER A 547 6.72 -34.95 6.03
C SER A 547 6.63 -34.59 7.51
N ALA A 548 6.44 -33.30 7.84
CA ALA A 548 6.23 -32.80 9.19
C ALA A 548 5.51 -31.45 9.19
N LEU A 549 4.92 -31.10 10.34
CA LEU A 549 4.23 -29.83 10.60
C LEU A 549 4.94 -29.05 11.71
N ILE A 550 5.28 -27.79 11.45
CA ILE A 550 5.79 -26.83 12.45
C ILE A 550 4.66 -25.84 12.77
N LEU A 551 4.39 -25.64 14.05
CA LEU A 551 3.39 -24.68 14.55
C LEU A 551 4.05 -23.62 15.42
N ASN A 552 3.72 -22.35 15.20
CA ASN A 552 4.06 -21.25 16.10
C ASN A 552 3.18 -21.27 17.37
N THR A 553 3.15 -22.38 18.09
CA THR A 553 2.45 -22.55 19.38
C THR A 553 3.32 -23.37 20.32
N PHE A 554 2.98 -23.43 21.61
CA PHE A 554 3.65 -24.32 22.57
C PHE A 554 2.70 -25.44 23.01
N HIS A 555 3.29 -26.59 23.36
CA HIS A 555 2.53 -27.81 23.60
C HIS A 555 1.46 -27.63 24.68
N GLU A 556 1.80 -26.99 25.79
CA GLU A 556 0.95 -26.83 26.96
C GLU A 556 -0.28 -25.94 26.72
N LEU A 557 -0.25 -25.08 25.69
CA LEU A 557 -1.39 -24.23 25.33
C LEU A 557 -2.51 -25.00 24.63
N GLU A 558 -2.14 -25.96 23.77
CA GLU A 558 -3.06 -26.61 22.82
C GLU A 558 -2.94 -28.14 22.80
N ALA A 559 -2.40 -28.75 23.87
CA ALA A 559 -2.09 -30.18 23.95
C ALA A 559 -3.21 -31.12 23.43
N PRO A 560 -4.51 -30.92 23.77
CA PRO A 560 -5.57 -31.79 23.26
C PRO A 560 -5.71 -31.75 21.74
N VAL A 561 -5.56 -30.57 21.12
CA VAL A 561 -5.68 -30.39 19.67
C VAL A 561 -4.44 -30.89 18.95
N ILE A 562 -3.25 -30.62 19.51
CA ILE A 562 -1.98 -31.16 19.01
C ILE A 562 -2.03 -32.69 19.00
N SER A 563 -2.56 -33.32 20.06
CA SER A 563 -2.74 -34.77 20.10
C SER A 563 -3.67 -35.29 19.00
N ARG A 564 -4.67 -34.51 18.58
CA ARG A 564 -5.56 -34.88 17.45
C ARG A 564 -4.89 -34.70 16.10
N LEU A 565 -4.07 -33.65 15.94
CA LEU A 565 -3.28 -33.43 14.73
C LEU A 565 -2.27 -34.56 14.47
N ASN A 566 -1.86 -35.31 15.49
CA ASN A 566 -1.05 -36.54 15.31
C ASN A 566 -1.75 -37.63 14.50
N SER A 567 -3.08 -37.57 14.32
CA SER A 567 -3.79 -38.47 13.38
C SER A 567 -3.55 -38.12 11.91
N ILE A 568 -3.04 -36.92 11.63
CA ILE A 568 -2.76 -36.41 10.28
C ILE A 568 -1.24 -36.36 10.03
N PHE A 569 -0.45 -35.85 10.98
CA PHE A 569 1.01 -35.77 10.87
C PHE A 569 1.69 -36.72 11.86
N THR A 570 2.65 -37.48 11.37
CA THR A 570 3.50 -38.32 12.23
C THR A 570 4.50 -37.51 13.04
N LYS A 571 4.90 -36.33 12.55
CA LYS A 571 5.86 -35.42 13.20
C LYS A 571 5.28 -34.01 13.28
N ILE A 572 5.16 -33.49 14.50
CA ILE A 572 4.69 -32.12 14.79
C ILE A 572 5.69 -31.43 15.71
N TYR A 573 6.13 -30.23 15.32
CA TYR A 573 7.03 -29.38 16.09
C TYR A 573 6.28 -28.13 16.57
N THR A 574 6.00 -28.05 17.86
CA THR A 574 5.47 -26.83 18.47
C THR A 574 6.63 -25.97 18.95
N ILE A 575 6.97 -24.92 18.21
CA ILE A 575 8.15 -24.06 18.44
C ILE A 575 7.77 -22.63 18.84
N GLY A 576 6.52 -22.41 19.25
CA GLY A 576 6.04 -21.13 19.77
C GLY A 576 6.23 -21.00 21.28
N PRO A 577 6.00 -19.83 21.89
CA PRO A 577 5.90 -18.53 21.24
C PRO A 577 7.21 -18.16 20.55
N LEU A 578 7.19 -18.01 19.23
CA LEU A 578 8.44 -17.94 18.46
C LEU A 578 9.26 -16.68 18.77
N HIS A 579 8.60 -15.57 19.12
CA HIS A 579 9.28 -14.36 19.56
C HIS A 579 10.09 -14.58 20.86
N ALA A 580 9.51 -15.31 21.82
CA ALA A 580 10.17 -15.62 23.09
C ALA A 580 11.24 -16.70 22.95
N LEU A 581 10.99 -17.72 22.12
CA LEU A 581 11.99 -18.76 21.81
C LEU A 581 13.22 -18.15 21.14
N TYR A 582 13.00 -17.30 20.13
CA TYR A 582 14.06 -16.55 19.47
C TYR A 582 14.92 -15.79 20.49
N LYS A 583 14.27 -14.99 21.34
CA LYS A 583 14.94 -14.21 22.39
C LYS A 583 15.64 -15.08 23.44
N SER A 584 15.17 -16.31 23.66
CA SER A 584 15.82 -17.27 24.57
C SER A 584 17.12 -17.79 23.97
N CYS A 585 17.10 -18.18 22.70
CA CYS A 585 18.25 -18.74 21.98
C CYS A 585 19.33 -17.71 21.64
N THR A 586 18.99 -16.43 21.49
CA THR A 586 19.94 -15.37 21.09
C THR A 586 20.59 -14.61 22.25
N LYS A 587 20.18 -14.85 23.51
CA LYS A 587 20.69 -14.15 24.71
C LYS A 587 22.20 -14.26 24.94
N ASP A 588 22.82 -15.35 24.51
CA ASP A 588 24.25 -15.64 24.79
C ASP A 588 25.20 -15.21 23.66
N LEU A 589 24.67 -14.80 22.51
CA LEU A 589 25.46 -14.28 21.42
C LEU A 589 25.63 -12.76 21.61
N MET A 590 26.88 -12.27 21.65
CA MET A 590 27.21 -10.85 21.50
C MET A 590 26.86 -10.33 20.09
N ILE A 591 25.61 -10.50 19.67
CA ILE A 591 24.97 -9.83 18.52
C ILE A 591 23.92 -8.87 19.12
N SER A 592 24.29 -8.17 20.19
CA SER A 592 23.44 -7.22 20.91
C SER A 592 23.44 -5.83 20.26
N GLN A 593 23.29 -5.75 18.93
CA GLN A 593 23.14 -4.47 18.22
C GLN A 593 21.92 -4.40 17.27
N LEU A 594 21.19 -5.49 17.06
CA LEU A 594 19.87 -5.43 16.40
C LEU A 594 18.74 -5.09 17.40
N ASP A 595 18.95 -5.37 18.68
CA ASP A 595 17.91 -5.26 19.73
C ASP A 595 17.63 -3.85 20.25
N SER A 596 18.37 -2.80 19.85
CA SER A 596 18.17 -1.45 20.37
C SER A 596 17.78 -0.37 19.35
N SER A 597 17.75 -0.65 18.04
CA SER A 597 17.32 0.39 17.08
C SER A 597 16.71 -0.05 15.75
N ASN A 598 16.76 -1.32 15.31
CA ASN A 598 16.19 -1.73 14.02
C ASN A 598 15.51 -3.10 14.12
N GLY A 599 14.25 -3.14 14.59
CA GLY A 599 13.42 -4.33 14.47
C GLY A 599 13.15 -4.65 12.99
N VAL A 600 13.06 -5.94 12.65
CA VAL A 600 12.69 -6.45 11.31
C VAL A 600 11.20 -6.21 11.04
N GLY A 601 10.78 -4.95 11.12
CA GLY A 601 9.46 -4.44 10.81
C GLY A 601 9.43 -3.83 9.41
N LEU A 602 8.28 -3.92 8.75
CA LEU A 602 7.98 -3.15 7.55
C LEU A 602 7.54 -1.71 7.88
N TRP A 603 7.30 -1.40 9.16
CA TRP A 603 7.00 -0.06 9.69
C TRP A 603 8.04 0.41 10.73
N LYS A 604 8.30 1.72 10.76
CA LYS A 604 9.19 2.33 11.75
C LYS A 604 8.47 2.47 13.10
N GLU A 605 9.05 1.88 14.15
CA GLU A 605 8.51 1.95 15.51
C GLU A 605 8.67 3.35 16.13
N ASP A 606 7.61 3.80 16.81
CA ASP A 606 7.57 5.02 17.60
C ASP A 606 7.71 4.68 19.09
N LYS A 607 8.93 4.85 19.63
CA LYS A 607 9.23 4.57 21.04
C LYS A 607 8.82 5.69 22.00
N SER A 608 8.20 6.78 21.52
CA SER A 608 7.79 7.91 22.39
C SER A 608 6.75 7.51 23.44
N CYS A 609 5.99 6.44 23.21
CA CYS A 609 5.02 5.92 24.16
C CYS A 609 5.66 5.30 25.43
N MET A 610 6.92 4.88 25.38
CA MET A 610 7.57 4.21 26.51
C MET A 610 7.71 5.13 27.73
N THR A 611 8.13 6.38 27.52
CA THR A 611 8.22 7.38 28.60
C THR A 611 6.85 7.71 29.19
N TRP A 612 5.78 7.67 28.39
CA TRP A 612 4.43 7.86 28.90
C TRP A 612 3.95 6.66 29.71
N LEU A 613 4.32 5.43 29.32
CA LEU A 613 4.02 4.21 30.08
C LEU A 613 4.74 4.18 31.44
N ASP A 614 5.98 4.67 31.51
CA ASP A 614 6.75 4.78 32.77
C ASP A 614 6.04 5.61 33.85
N SER A 615 5.22 6.59 33.45
CA SER A 615 4.48 7.45 34.38
C SER A 615 3.12 6.88 34.81
N GLN A 616 2.70 5.73 34.27
CA GLN A 616 1.39 5.15 34.57
C GLN A 616 1.46 4.17 35.76
N PRO A 617 0.37 4.02 36.55
CA PRO A 617 0.28 2.98 37.56
C PRO A 617 0.46 1.56 37.01
N LEU A 618 0.84 0.63 37.89
CA LEU A 618 0.99 -0.77 37.52
C LEU A 618 -0.33 -1.37 37.03
N ARG A 619 -0.26 -2.08 35.90
CA ARG A 619 -1.38 -2.80 35.27
C ARG A 619 -2.66 -1.95 35.15
N SER A 620 -2.53 -0.67 34.79
CA SER A 620 -3.66 0.26 34.62
C SER A 620 -3.95 0.61 33.16
N VAL A 621 -3.00 0.40 32.25
CA VAL A 621 -3.10 0.85 30.85
C VAL A 621 -3.73 -0.23 29.97
N ILE A 622 -4.68 0.15 29.13
CA ILE A 622 -5.15 -0.67 28.01
C ILE A 622 -4.32 -0.36 26.77
N TYR A 623 -3.57 -1.35 26.28
CA TYR A 623 -2.94 -1.25 24.96
C TYR A 623 -3.96 -1.64 23.87
N VAL A 624 -4.01 -0.90 22.77
CA VAL A 624 -4.97 -1.10 21.67
C VAL A 624 -4.24 -1.21 20.34
N SER A 625 -4.38 -2.35 19.66
CA SER A 625 -3.82 -2.56 18.31
C SER A 625 -4.61 -3.61 17.51
N PHE A 626 -5.08 -3.21 16.33
CA PHE A 626 -5.81 -4.10 15.40
C PHE A 626 -4.93 -4.66 14.28
N GLY A 627 -3.61 -4.67 14.49
CA GLY A 627 -2.65 -5.26 13.55
C GLY A 627 -2.39 -4.43 12.30
N SER A 628 -1.78 -5.06 11.29
CA SER A 628 -1.27 -4.38 10.10
C SER A 628 -2.28 -4.23 8.96
N LEU A 629 -3.45 -4.88 9.04
CA LEU A 629 -4.41 -4.99 7.92
C LEU A 629 -5.82 -4.52 8.23
N VAL A 630 -6.25 -4.56 9.49
CA VAL A 630 -7.61 -4.17 9.83
C VAL A 630 -7.76 -2.67 9.57
N ASN A 631 -8.82 -2.31 8.85
CA ASN A 631 -9.22 -0.94 8.62
C ASN A 631 -10.49 -0.65 9.42
N LEU A 632 -10.44 0.40 10.24
CA LEU A 632 -11.59 0.87 11.00
C LEU A 632 -12.36 1.92 10.19
N THR A 633 -13.68 1.83 10.19
CA THR A 633 -14.53 2.94 9.75
C THR A 633 -14.46 4.10 10.75
N ARG A 634 -14.87 5.30 10.33
CA ARG A 634 -14.99 6.48 11.22
C ARG A 634 -15.85 6.17 12.45
N LEU A 635 -16.99 5.53 12.22
CA LEU A 635 -17.94 5.20 13.26
C LEU A 635 -17.34 4.22 14.27
N GLN A 636 -16.72 3.12 13.81
CA GLN A 636 -16.04 2.17 14.69
C GLN A 636 -14.92 2.84 15.49
N THR A 637 -14.12 3.71 14.86
CA THR A 637 -13.06 4.46 15.55
C THR A 637 -13.64 5.35 16.65
N LEU A 638 -14.76 6.03 16.39
CA LEU A 638 -15.44 6.85 17.39
C LEU A 638 -16.03 6.01 18.53
N GLU A 639 -16.63 4.86 18.23
CA GLU A 639 -17.17 3.98 19.27
C GLU A 639 -16.08 3.43 20.19
N PHE A 640 -14.94 2.98 19.63
CA PHE A 640 -13.77 2.58 20.42
C PHE A 640 -13.22 3.73 21.25
N LEU A 641 -13.05 4.92 20.66
CA LEU A 641 -12.55 6.10 21.36
C LEU A 641 -13.46 6.47 22.53
N HIS A 642 -14.76 6.55 22.31
CA HIS A 642 -15.73 6.87 23.36
C HIS A 642 -15.77 5.81 24.44
N GLY A 643 -15.76 4.52 24.10
CA GLY A 643 -15.74 3.45 25.09
C GLY A 643 -14.48 3.47 25.96
N LEU A 644 -13.31 3.69 25.35
CA LEU A 644 -12.04 3.84 26.06
C LEU A 644 -12.07 5.06 27.00
N VAL A 645 -12.53 6.22 26.51
CA VAL A 645 -12.62 7.45 27.32
C VAL A 645 -13.61 7.30 28.48
N ASN A 646 -14.78 6.70 28.23
CA ASN A 646 -15.80 6.51 29.24
C ASN A 646 -15.37 5.54 30.35
N SER A 647 -14.59 4.51 30.01
CA SER A 647 -14.05 3.56 30.99
C SER A 647 -13.18 4.22 32.07
N GLY A 648 -12.68 5.43 31.80
CA GLY A 648 -11.82 6.19 32.68
C GLY A 648 -10.40 5.62 32.83
N LYS A 649 -10.06 4.54 32.10
CA LYS A 649 -8.75 3.89 32.14
C LYS A 649 -7.74 4.57 31.24
N PRO A 650 -6.46 4.65 31.64
CA PRO A 650 -5.40 5.03 30.72
C PRO A 650 -5.32 4.07 29.52
N PHE A 651 -5.05 4.57 28.33
CA PHE A 651 -4.92 3.73 27.14
C PHE A 651 -3.82 4.20 26.19
N LEU A 652 -3.15 3.24 25.54
CA LEU A 652 -2.20 3.46 24.46
C LEU A 652 -2.76 2.86 23.18
N TRP A 653 -3.02 3.66 22.16
CA TRP A 653 -3.65 3.19 20.92
C TRP A 653 -2.74 3.39 19.70
N VAL A 654 -2.47 2.30 18.98
CA VAL A 654 -1.88 2.31 17.65
C VAL A 654 -2.93 2.69 16.60
N VAL A 655 -2.77 3.88 16.01
CA VAL A 655 -3.62 4.37 14.92
C VAL A 655 -2.74 4.60 13.69
N ARG A 656 -2.80 3.68 12.72
CA ARG A 656 -1.93 3.74 11.55
C ARG A 656 -2.26 4.95 10.66
N PRO A 657 -1.27 5.59 10.00
CA PRO A 657 -1.52 6.79 9.19
C PRO A 657 -2.51 6.56 8.04
N ASP A 658 -2.54 5.37 7.44
CA ASP A 658 -3.49 4.96 6.41
C ASP A 658 -4.96 4.91 6.90
N LEU A 659 -5.18 4.82 8.21
CA LEU A 659 -6.50 4.86 8.84
C LEU A 659 -6.99 6.29 9.11
N THR A 660 -6.15 7.31 8.90
CA THR A 660 -6.44 8.72 9.21
C THR A 660 -6.71 9.59 7.97
N VAL A 661 -6.68 9.01 6.76
CA VAL A 661 -6.80 9.75 5.48
C VAL A 661 -8.18 9.52 4.85
N GLY A 662 -8.97 10.59 4.68
CA GLY A 662 -10.26 10.60 3.98
C GLY A 662 -11.43 11.19 4.81
N GLU A 663 -12.65 11.20 4.27
CA GLU A 663 -13.89 11.62 4.98
C GLU A 663 -14.17 10.79 6.25
N PHE A 664 -13.47 9.65 6.40
CA PHE A 664 -13.65 8.69 7.49
C PHE A 664 -12.54 8.70 8.56
N GLY A 665 -11.50 9.51 8.42
CA GLY A 665 -10.47 9.67 9.46
C GLY A 665 -10.93 10.59 10.59
N ILE A 666 -10.62 10.25 11.84
CA ILE A 666 -10.72 11.23 12.95
C ILE A 666 -9.48 12.14 12.86
N ASP A 667 -9.67 13.45 12.93
CA ASP A 667 -8.56 14.41 12.93
C ASP A 667 -7.61 14.06 14.11
N PRO A 668 -6.30 13.87 13.90
CA PRO A 668 -5.33 13.69 14.98
C PRO A 668 -5.43 14.76 16.09
N MET A 669 -5.89 15.98 15.75
CA MET A 669 -6.17 17.04 16.71
C MET A 669 -7.41 16.74 17.56
N GLU A 670 -8.48 16.22 16.96
CA GLU A 670 -9.71 15.77 17.64
C GLU A 670 -9.42 14.57 18.54
N LEU A 671 -8.62 13.60 18.07
CA LEU A 671 -8.10 12.49 18.87
C LEU A 671 -7.33 13.00 20.09
N LYS A 672 -6.35 13.90 19.92
CA LYS A 672 -5.57 14.48 21.03
C LYS A 672 -6.43 15.30 22.01
N MET A 673 -7.44 16.01 21.52
CA MET A 673 -8.37 16.76 22.38
C MET A 673 -9.24 15.84 23.24
N VAL A 674 -9.69 14.72 22.67
CA VAL A 674 -10.56 13.75 23.33
C VAL A 674 -9.77 12.81 24.27
N THR A 675 -8.51 12.48 23.95
CA THR A 675 -7.68 11.58 24.76
C THR A 675 -7.16 12.18 26.07
N LYS A 676 -7.11 13.53 26.20
CA LYS A 676 -6.60 14.25 27.40
C LYS A 676 -5.29 13.64 27.95
N GLU A 677 -5.00 13.77 29.24
CA GLU A 677 -3.82 13.20 29.92
C GLU A 677 -3.83 11.65 30.01
N ARG A 678 -4.93 10.99 29.64
CA ARG A 678 -5.14 9.54 29.88
C ARG A 678 -4.97 8.65 28.65
N GLY A 679 -5.01 9.21 27.44
CA GLY A 679 -4.80 8.45 26.21
C GLY A 679 -3.54 8.90 25.48
N PHE A 680 -2.73 7.94 25.04
CA PHE A 680 -1.55 8.17 24.20
C PHE A 680 -1.75 7.47 22.85
N ILE A 681 -1.42 8.16 21.75
CA ILE A 681 -1.61 7.64 20.39
C ILE A 681 -0.27 7.63 19.67
N VAL A 682 0.04 6.52 19.01
CA VAL A 682 1.21 6.35 18.15
C VAL A 682 0.79 5.77 16.81
N SER A 683 1.60 6.03 15.77
CA SER A 683 1.38 5.47 14.44
C SER A 683 1.72 3.98 14.36
N TRP A 684 2.78 3.58 15.06
CA TRP A 684 3.24 2.19 15.16
C TRP A 684 4.03 2.00 16.47
N ALA A 685 3.59 1.11 17.35
CA ALA A 685 4.22 0.90 18.66
C ALA A 685 5.27 -0.23 18.63
N PRO A 686 6.32 -0.17 19.48
CA PRO A 686 7.19 -1.32 19.75
C PRO A 686 6.42 -2.36 20.60
N GLN A 687 5.48 -3.09 19.96
CA GLN A 687 4.45 -3.89 20.64
C GLN A 687 5.01 -4.90 21.65
N GLU A 688 6.11 -5.59 21.32
CA GLU A 688 6.74 -6.56 22.23
C GLU A 688 7.24 -5.87 23.53
N GLU A 689 7.77 -4.65 23.44
CA GLU A 689 8.20 -3.84 24.60
C GLU A 689 7.01 -3.29 25.38
N VAL A 690 5.97 -2.82 24.67
CA VAL A 690 4.74 -2.29 25.28
C VAL A 690 4.03 -3.38 26.09
N LEU A 691 3.82 -4.56 25.51
CA LEU A 691 3.15 -5.67 26.22
C LEU A 691 3.95 -6.14 27.44
N ALA A 692 5.28 -6.11 27.37
CA ALA A 692 6.15 -6.44 28.50
C ALA A 692 6.21 -5.35 29.60
N HIS A 693 5.67 -4.15 29.34
CA HIS A 693 5.77 -3.02 30.26
C HIS A 693 4.83 -3.20 31.48
N PRO A 694 5.31 -3.02 32.74
CA PRO A 694 4.51 -3.27 33.95
C PRO A 694 3.22 -2.46 34.09
N ALA A 695 3.13 -1.31 33.42
CA ALA A 695 1.93 -0.48 33.41
C ALA A 695 0.78 -1.06 32.58
N VAL A 696 1.05 -1.93 31.60
CA VAL A 696 0.02 -2.51 30.74
C VAL A 696 -0.78 -3.55 31.53
N GLY A 697 -2.08 -3.30 31.64
CA GLY A 697 -3.03 -4.14 32.37
C GLY A 697 -3.96 -4.97 31.48
N GLY A 698 -4.06 -4.63 30.19
CA GLY A 698 -4.90 -5.34 29.24
C GLY A 698 -4.59 -4.98 27.79
N PHE A 699 -4.97 -5.85 26.86
CA PHE A 699 -4.73 -5.70 25.44
C PHE A 699 -6.01 -5.84 24.62
N LEU A 700 -6.50 -4.72 24.07
CA LEU A 700 -7.58 -4.70 23.09
C LEU A 700 -7.00 -4.97 21.70
N THR A 701 -7.36 -6.11 21.12
CA THR A 701 -6.69 -6.68 19.94
C THR A 701 -7.65 -7.28 18.94
N HIS A 702 -7.24 -7.32 17.68
CA HIS A 702 -7.90 -8.10 16.63
C HIS A 702 -7.66 -9.62 16.74
N SER A 703 -6.86 -10.09 17.70
CA SER A 703 -6.54 -11.51 17.90
C SER A 703 -5.81 -12.20 16.75
N GLY A 704 -5.00 -11.46 15.99
CA GLY A 704 -4.06 -12.05 15.06
C GLY A 704 -3.00 -12.89 15.81
N TRP A 705 -2.64 -14.06 15.25
CA TRP A 705 -1.85 -15.05 15.99
C TRP A 705 -0.43 -14.63 16.38
N ASN A 706 0.17 -13.58 15.82
CA ASN A 706 1.47 -13.11 16.33
C ASN A 706 1.32 -12.32 17.63
N SER A 707 0.28 -11.48 17.70
CA SER A 707 0.02 -10.62 18.87
C SER A 707 -0.52 -11.41 20.06
N THR A 708 -1.28 -12.49 19.83
CA THR A 708 -1.84 -13.34 20.90
C THR A 708 -0.78 -13.98 21.81
N PRO A 709 0.22 -14.74 21.31
CA PRO A 709 1.26 -15.34 22.13
C PRO A 709 2.24 -14.29 22.69
N GLU A 710 2.42 -13.12 22.07
CA GLU A 710 3.13 -11.98 22.67
C GLU A 710 2.42 -11.54 23.97
N SER A 711 1.09 -11.41 23.93
CA SER A 711 0.27 -11.08 25.12
C SER A 711 0.31 -12.19 26.18
N ILE A 712 0.20 -13.46 25.77
CA ILE A 712 0.28 -14.61 26.68
C ILE A 712 1.62 -14.64 27.38
N ASN A 713 2.73 -14.51 26.64
CA ASN A 713 4.07 -14.54 27.20
C ASN A 713 4.33 -13.36 28.16
N ALA A 714 3.75 -12.19 27.87
CA ALA A 714 3.82 -11.02 28.76
C ALA A 714 2.89 -11.10 29.98
N GLY A 715 1.94 -12.06 30.02
CA GLY A 715 0.94 -12.16 31.09
C GLY A 715 -0.10 -11.04 31.05
N VAL A 716 -0.43 -10.54 29.86
CA VAL A 716 -1.43 -9.48 29.65
C VAL A 716 -2.74 -10.10 29.14
N PRO A 717 -3.87 -9.90 29.84
CA PRO A 717 -5.16 -10.43 29.42
C PRO A 717 -5.73 -9.61 28.25
N MET A 718 -6.62 -10.21 27.45
CA MET A 718 -7.05 -9.64 26.17
C MET A 718 -8.54 -9.27 26.13
N ILE A 719 -8.88 -8.27 25.31
CA ILE A 719 -10.22 -8.06 24.77
C ILE A 719 -10.10 -8.22 23.26
N CYS A 720 -10.86 -9.14 22.70
CA CYS A 720 -10.69 -9.58 21.33
C CYS A 720 -11.80 -9.05 20.43
N TRP A 721 -11.44 -8.39 19.34
CA TRP A 721 -12.35 -7.91 18.28
C TRP A 721 -11.89 -8.44 16.91
N PRO A 722 -12.20 -9.72 16.60
CA PRO A 722 -11.70 -10.39 15.40
C PRO A 722 -12.39 -9.88 14.13
N GLN A 723 -11.67 -9.86 13.00
CA GLN A 723 -12.18 -9.33 11.73
C GLN A 723 -12.02 -10.30 10.55
N ILE A 724 -10.87 -10.97 10.42
CA ILE A 724 -10.53 -11.78 9.23
C ILE A 724 -9.77 -13.06 9.58
N ALA A 725 -9.66 -13.97 8.61
CA ALA A 725 -8.81 -15.16 8.67
C ALA A 725 -9.00 -16.01 9.96
N ASP A 726 -7.92 -16.26 10.70
CA ASP A 726 -7.85 -17.07 11.92
C ASP A 726 -8.39 -16.37 13.17
N GLN A 727 -8.58 -15.04 13.11
CA GLN A 727 -8.92 -14.21 14.26
C GLN A 727 -10.20 -14.65 14.99
N PRO A 728 -11.30 -15.04 14.31
CA PRO A 728 -12.53 -15.48 15.01
C PRO A 728 -12.31 -16.73 15.87
N VAL A 729 -11.52 -17.70 15.39
CA VAL A 729 -11.18 -18.93 16.14
C VAL A 729 -10.27 -18.58 17.32
N ASN A 730 -9.25 -17.73 17.09
CA ASN A 730 -8.33 -17.28 18.14
C ASN A 730 -9.09 -16.58 19.26
N SER A 731 -9.99 -15.66 18.91
CA SER A 731 -10.84 -14.92 19.85
C SER A 731 -11.68 -15.85 20.73
N ARG A 732 -12.28 -16.90 20.13
CA ARG A 732 -13.06 -17.90 20.86
C ARG A 732 -12.20 -18.75 21.78
N CYS A 733 -10.97 -19.08 21.37
CA CYS A 733 -10.03 -19.80 22.22
C CYS A 733 -9.57 -18.96 23.41
N VAL A 734 -9.33 -17.66 23.21
CA VAL A 734 -9.00 -16.71 24.28
C VAL A 734 -10.07 -16.67 25.35
N SER A 735 -11.35 -16.60 24.98
CA SER A 735 -12.45 -16.50 25.93
C SER A 735 -12.86 -17.83 26.56
N GLU A 736 -13.04 -18.89 25.78
CA GLU A 736 -13.65 -20.14 26.28
C GLU A 736 -12.65 -21.22 26.64
N VAL A 737 -11.56 -21.33 25.90
CA VAL A 737 -10.61 -22.45 26.03
C VAL A 737 -9.52 -22.10 27.02
N TRP A 738 -8.84 -20.97 26.80
CA TRP A 738 -7.75 -20.51 27.67
C TRP A 738 -8.26 -19.60 28.78
N LYS A 739 -9.44 -18.98 28.63
CA LYS A 739 -10.03 -18.08 29.63
C LYS A 739 -9.06 -16.96 30.05
N ILE A 740 -8.40 -16.34 29.08
CA ILE A 740 -7.39 -15.28 29.26
C ILE A 740 -7.88 -13.92 28.74
N GLY A 741 -9.18 -13.79 28.47
CA GLY A 741 -9.74 -12.54 27.95
C GLY A 741 -11.21 -12.64 27.56
N PHE A 742 -11.71 -11.54 27.00
CA PHE A 742 -13.07 -11.41 26.49
C PHE A 742 -13.12 -11.47 24.97
N ASP A 743 -14.26 -11.88 24.46
CA ASP A 743 -14.53 -12.01 23.03
C ASP A 743 -15.70 -11.09 22.64
N MET A 744 -15.37 -9.96 22.01
CA MET A 744 -16.32 -8.93 21.59
C MET A 744 -17.03 -9.29 20.27
N LYS A 745 -16.42 -10.16 19.45
CA LYS A 745 -16.92 -10.59 18.14
C LYS A 745 -17.33 -9.43 17.23
N ASP A 746 -18.58 -9.44 16.76
CA ASP A 746 -19.12 -8.56 15.72
C ASP A 746 -19.62 -7.22 16.27
N THR A 747 -19.49 -6.96 17.58
CA THR A 747 -19.90 -5.68 18.20
C THR A 747 -18.69 -4.80 18.51
N CYS A 748 -18.89 -3.49 18.51
CA CYS A 748 -17.86 -2.51 18.91
C CYS A 748 -18.46 -1.20 19.41
N ASP A 749 -19.73 -1.19 19.82
CA ASP A 749 -20.36 0.02 20.35
C ASP A 749 -19.67 0.47 21.65
N ARG A 750 -19.69 1.78 21.91
CA ARG A 750 -18.98 2.41 23.03
C ARG A 750 -19.34 1.82 24.38
N SER A 751 -20.59 1.38 24.56
CA SER A 751 -21.05 0.83 25.84
C SER A 751 -20.48 -0.56 26.09
N THR A 752 -20.40 -1.38 25.06
CA THR A 752 -19.72 -2.68 25.10
C THR A 752 -18.22 -2.51 25.35
N VAL A 753 -17.56 -1.58 24.64
CA VAL A 753 -16.13 -1.30 24.82
C VAL A 753 -15.83 -0.81 26.24
N GLU A 754 -16.59 0.16 26.74
CA GLU A 754 -16.48 0.70 28.11
C GLU A 754 -16.62 -0.41 29.15
N LYS A 755 -17.66 -1.24 29.01
CA LYS A 755 -17.94 -2.35 29.92
C LYS A 755 -16.78 -3.35 29.93
N LEU A 756 -16.37 -3.86 28.77
CA LEU A 756 -15.32 -4.89 28.69
C LEU A 756 -13.97 -4.38 29.20
N VAL A 757 -13.62 -3.11 28.93
CA VAL A 757 -12.41 -2.48 29.48
C VAL A 757 -12.48 -2.39 31.00
N THR A 758 -13.63 -1.99 31.54
CA THR A 758 -13.85 -1.89 32.99
C THR A 758 -13.79 -3.26 33.65
N ASP A 759 -14.46 -4.26 33.07
CA ASP A 759 -14.51 -5.63 33.59
C ASP A 759 -13.13 -6.29 33.59
N LEU A 760 -12.31 -6.06 32.56
CA LEU A 760 -10.95 -6.61 32.46
C LEU A 760 -10.01 -6.03 33.53
N ILE A 761 -10.16 -4.74 33.87
CA ILE A 761 -9.27 -4.04 34.80
C ILE A 761 -9.74 -4.13 36.25
N GLU A 762 -11.06 -4.20 36.49
CA GLU A 762 -11.67 -4.12 37.83
C GLU A 762 -12.48 -5.35 38.23
N ASN A 763 -13.53 -5.71 37.47
CA ASN A 763 -14.61 -6.57 37.98
C ASN A 763 -14.35 -8.08 37.85
N GLU A 764 -13.96 -8.54 36.67
CA GLU A 764 -13.84 -9.97 36.31
C GLU A 764 -12.37 -10.41 36.20
N ARG A 765 -11.48 -9.59 36.76
CA ARG A 765 -10.04 -9.72 36.58
C ARG A 765 -9.44 -10.97 37.23
N GLU A 766 -9.96 -11.43 38.35
CA GLU A 766 -9.27 -12.44 39.17
C GLU A 766 -9.10 -13.78 38.44
N ASP A 767 -10.19 -14.34 37.89
CA ASP A 767 -10.14 -15.65 37.24
C ASP A 767 -9.44 -15.59 35.87
N ILE A 768 -9.64 -14.51 35.12
CA ILE A 768 -8.91 -14.24 33.87
C ILE A 768 -7.41 -14.15 34.14
N MET A 769 -7.01 -13.42 35.19
CA MET A 769 -5.60 -13.29 35.56
C MET A 769 -5.01 -14.60 36.08
N LYS A 770 -5.75 -15.42 36.83
CA LYS A 770 -5.28 -16.76 37.24
C LYS A 770 -4.89 -17.60 36.03
N SER A 771 -5.71 -17.60 34.98
CA SER A 771 -5.41 -18.33 33.75
C SER A 771 -4.30 -17.68 32.94
N THR A 772 -4.32 -16.35 32.83
CA THR A 772 -3.29 -15.56 32.11
C THR A 772 -1.91 -15.79 32.73
N ASP A 773 -1.78 -15.69 34.05
CA ASP A 773 -0.53 -15.93 34.78
C ASP A 773 -0.08 -17.40 34.64
N LYS A 774 -1.01 -18.36 34.61
CA LYS A 774 -0.69 -19.77 34.36
C LYS A 774 -0.07 -19.95 32.98
N PHE A 775 -0.72 -19.45 31.93
CA PHE A 775 -0.21 -19.62 30.56
C PHE A 775 1.04 -18.78 30.28
N ALA A 776 1.21 -17.62 30.91
CA ALA A 776 2.44 -16.84 30.86
C ALA A 776 3.64 -17.61 31.42
N ARG A 777 3.46 -18.28 32.59
CA ARG A 777 4.50 -19.16 33.15
C ARG A 777 4.82 -20.33 32.21
N LEU A 778 3.81 -21.02 31.69
CA LEU A 778 4.00 -22.15 30.77
C LEU A 778 4.69 -21.72 29.47
N ALA A 779 4.34 -20.56 28.92
CA ALA A 779 5.00 -19.96 27.77
C ALA A 779 6.47 -19.62 28.05
N GLY A 780 6.75 -19.05 29.22
CA GLY A 780 8.12 -18.77 29.64
C GLY A 780 8.95 -20.03 29.92
N ASP A 781 8.34 -21.11 30.41
CA ASP A 781 9.01 -22.38 30.67
C ASP A 781 9.24 -23.20 29.40
N SER A 782 8.34 -23.15 28.42
CA SER A 782 8.46 -23.90 27.17
C SER A 782 9.66 -23.49 26.32
N VAL A 783 10.10 -22.23 26.42
CA VAL A 783 11.20 -21.65 25.64
C VAL A 783 12.57 -21.69 26.34
N LYS A 784 12.62 -22.09 27.62
CA LYS A 784 13.88 -22.32 28.33
C LYS A 784 14.55 -23.60 27.83
N GLN A 785 15.86 -23.73 28.04
CA GLN A 785 16.58 -24.98 27.77
C GLN A 785 15.90 -26.16 28.48
N GLY A 786 15.57 -27.22 27.74
CA GLY A 786 14.81 -28.38 28.22
C GLY A 786 13.29 -28.19 28.26
N GLY A 787 12.77 -27.00 27.97
CA GLY A 787 11.35 -26.73 27.77
C GLY A 787 10.80 -27.38 26.50
N SER A 788 9.47 -27.48 26.38
CA SER A 788 8.80 -28.19 25.28
C SER A 788 9.13 -27.62 23.89
N SER A 789 9.07 -26.30 23.73
CA SER A 789 9.35 -25.63 22.46
C SER A 789 10.83 -25.61 22.12
N TYR A 790 11.70 -25.40 23.11
CA TYR A 790 13.15 -25.51 22.93
C TYR A 790 13.54 -26.93 22.47
N SER A 791 13.03 -27.95 23.17
CA SER A 791 13.31 -29.35 22.82
C SER A 791 12.74 -29.75 21.46
N ASN A 792 11.61 -29.18 21.04
CA ASN A 792 11.07 -29.41 19.70
C ASN A 792 11.89 -28.71 18.61
N LEU A 793 12.48 -27.55 18.89
CA LEU A 793 13.44 -26.92 17.98
C LEU A 793 14.68 -27.80 17.82
N ASP A 794 15.24 -28.32 18.92
CA ASP A 794 16.39 -29.24 18.87
C ASP A 794 16.09 -30.49 18.05
N LYS A 795 14.92 -31.12 18.29
CA LYS A 795 14.46 -32.27 17.51
C LYS A 795 14.27 -31.93 16.03
N LEU A 796 13.69 -30.76 15.72
CA LEU A 796 13.55 -30.30 14.35
C LEU A 796 14.92 -30.19 13.68
N ILE A 797 15.91 -29.59 14.35
CA ILE A 797 17.28 -29.45 13.84
C ILE A 797 17.93 -30.82 13.61
N GLU A 798 17.78 -31.75 14.55
CA GLU A 798 18.29 -33.12 14.43
C GLU A 798 17.66 -33.85 13.23
N ASP A 799 16.33 -33.76 13.11
CA ASP A 799 15.60 -34.34 12.00
C ASP A 799 16.00 -33.72 10.65
N LEU A 800 16.18 -32.40 10.59
CA LEU A 800 16.67 -31.71 9.38
C LEU A 800 18.06 -32.21 8.98
N ARG A 801 18.97 -32.43 9.94
CA ARG A 801 20.30 -33.00 9.67
C ARG A 801 20.23 -34.44 9.16
N SER A 802 19.23 -35.21 9.58
CA SER A 802 19.02 -36.59 9.13
C SER A 802 18.38 -36.70 7.73
N LEU A 803 17.78 -35.61 7.25
CA LEU A 803 17.13 -35.51 5.94
C LEU A 803 18.09 -35.01 4.84
N SER A 804 19.26 -34.47 5.23
CA SER A 804 20.33 -34.14 4.29
C SER A 804 20.99 -35.42 3.76
N PRO A 805 21.17 -35.57 2.43
CA PRO A 805 21.81 -36.76 1.83
C PRO A 805 23.26 -36.99 2.29
#